data_AF-A0A8H7R2D7-F1
#
_entry.id   AF-A0A8H7R2D7-F1
#
_cell.length_a   1.000
_cell.length_b   1.000
_cell.length_c   1.000
_cell.angle_alpha   90.00
_cell.angle_beta   90.00
_cell.angle_gamma   90.00
#
_symmetry.space_group_name_H-M   'P 1'
#
loop_
_entity.id
_entity.type
_entity.pdbx_description
1 polymer ?
#
loop_
_entity_poly.entity_id
_entity_poly.type
_entity_poly.pdbx_seq_one_letter_code
_entity_poly.pdbx_strand_id
1 'polypeptide(L)'
;MTIYDTTDEAALLASALCNVSLSEQKQEAFDSLFNNLVDDKPNLKDILLNPKTQDIEYLKKLLNDRIDQGRGETLFEIGVEEDGSSMDLSRQEFEKALETITTVTNLLEADFANIDELNQLDIVTTKNTVAHLMIRKRPKSIQDLLEIRVAVVGNVDAGKSTLLGVLTKGVLDDGRGKARLNLFRHKHEIESGRTSSVGGEILGFDSKSRPITVNGKKSANQGWEEITDKAAKILSFVDLAGHEKYLKTTVFGMTGSAPEFAMLMVGANAGMIGMAKEHLGLALSLGIPVLVVITKIDSCPAHVLEKTIKELTAILKSKSCRKIPLFVENNHDVVVTAQNFVSERLCPIFQVSNVTGQGLDLIRNFLNILPSLAKYETIDQPFHFEINETYSVPFVGTVVSGVMRSGMIHIGDKVLLGPDHAGQFVTTTIKGIHLKRVSIPVARAGQSVTFALKNIRRTTIRKGQVLLSYEKDKPTPPSSRRFEAEVLVLYHSTTIKSKYQAMVHCGAVRQTASIITTDKTVLRTGDRAKVEFEFVKTPEYLTIGTRLVNFQRRANERCRKNYQVIGLNHTHTLNACFYGHDLKIIVFLEKIEPSISHMKMSGSSPLAPNTPSTPVLSAAITTGLSFKRHYRPYFTKRQLATLNSLKKNGAMTVKEINTRHASCKFIQDIGKKLGFPQKTISTSQALYHRFSLYYSTRDYSAQDISVTCIFVASKIEETTKKLKDILVAVHSVKYPDSKELEPEQVSEDRRRKIIGYEKMLLETLCFDFQLRHPFEYVIKFIKWIQAFQQSLDSKRLAKKAYQLAVDSFKTILCVEYPAHTIAAGCIYLASRLLKEQDATFQGLPESEPWDQYFLSRMEDIEDVAQQILDLYIFTNNSSRIDVSQYTKIKIALNEQAQNRGPDPIMDDVTQQELKPRVPDWEFDGSSPLDVVNTNQHTVSYHFSTS
;
A
#
# COMPACT_ATOMS: atom_id res chain seq x y z
N MET A 1 18.68 -47.62 3.67
CA MET A 1 18.62 -48.26 4.99
C MET A 1 19.88 -47.94 5.75
N THR A 2 19.78 -47.07 6.74
CA THR A 2 20.69 -46.93 7.88
C THR A 2 19.81 -46.36 8.98
N ILE A 3 19.84 -46.95 10.17
CA ILE A 3 19.02 -46.51 11.29
C ILE A 3 19.70 -45.27 11.87
N TYR A 4 18.96 -44.18 12.02
CA TYR A 4 19.40 -42.97 12.73
C TYR A 4 18.64 -42.91 14.05
N ASP A 5 19.35 -42.59 15.13
CA ASP A 5 18.81 -42.64 16.49
C ASP A 5 17.65 -41.65 16.71
N THR A 6 16.48 -42.20 17.03
CA THR A 6 15.27 -41.43 17.40
C THR A 6 15.33 -40.90 18.83
N THR A 7 16.22 -41.43 19.66
CA THR A 7 16.42 -41.04 21.06
C THR A 7 16.97 -39.62 21.20
N ASP A 8 17.84 -39.18 20.30
CA ASP A 8 18.51 -37.87 20.39
C ASP A 8 17.58 -36.72 19.97
N GLU A 9 16.74 -36.90 18.94
CA GLU A 9 15.67 -35.93 18.63
C GLU A 9 14.56 -35.93 19.71
N ALA A 10 14.27 -37.06 20.36
CA ALA A 10 13.35 -37.11 21.49
C ALA A 10 13.91 -36.38 22.73
N ALA A 11 15.21 -36.54 23.04
CA ALA A 11 15.89 -35.80 24.11
C ALA A 11 15.99 -34.29 23.81
N LEU A 12 16.21 -33.91 22.55
CA LEU A 12 16.16 -32.51 22.10
C LEU A 12 14.75 -31.92 22.15
N LEU A 13 13.70 -32.71 21.89
CA LEU A 13 12.31 -32.29 22.10
C LEU A 13 12.00 -32.11 23.59
N ALA A 14 12.30 -33.11 24.43
CA ALA A 14 12.08 -33.03 25.88
C ALA A 14 12.83 -31.84 26.51
N SER A 15 14.12 -31.66 26.20
CA SER A 15 14.90 -30.51 26.68
C SER A 15 14.50 -29.17 26.07
N ALA A 16 13.83 -29.14 24.90
CA ALA A 16 13.22 -27.92 24.37
C ALA A 16 11.87 -27.59 25.03
N LEU A 17 11.08 -28.61 25.41
CA LEU A 17 9.80 -28.46 26.13
C LEU A 17 10.03 -28.02 27.58
N CYS A 18 10.95 -28.65 28.31
CA CYS A 18 11.25 -28.32 29.71
C CYS A 18 11.98 -26.97 29.93
N ASN A 19 12.23 -26.18 28.88
CA ASN A 19 12.97 -24.90 28.95
C ASN A 19 12.14 -23.70 28.45
N VAL A 20 10.81 -23.75 28.53
CA VAL A 20 9.92 -22.61 28.20
C VAL A 20 8.84 -22.39 29.27
N SER A 21 9.27 -22.33 30.53
CA SER A 21 8.47 -21.71 31.59
C SER A 21 8.22 -20.24 31.29
N LEU A 22 7.10 -19.70 31.78
CA LEU A 22 6.85 -18.25 31.80
C LEU A 22 7.87 -17.54 32.69
N SER A 23 8.07 -16.24 32.47
CA SER A 23 9.21 -15.46 32.98
C SER A 23 9.47 -15.61 34.49
N GLU A 24 10.50 -16.39 34.83
CA GLU A 24 10.90 -16.80 36.18
C GLU A 24 10.84 -15.65 37.20
N GLN A 25 11.47 -14.51 36.90
CA GLN A 25 11.53 -13.35 37.81
C GLN A 25 10.19 -12.70 38.19
N LYS A 26 9.10 -12.98 37.47
CA LYS A 26 7.75 -12.58 37.90
C LYS A 26 6.99 -13.71 38.59
N GLN A 27 7.33 -14.96 38.28
CA GLN A 27 6.85 -16.12 39.02
C GLN A 27 7.46 -16.09 40.43
N GLU A 28 8.78 -16.12 40.58
CA GLU A 28 9.51 -16.10 41.87
C GLU A 28 9.07 -14.96 42.80
N ALA A 29 8.84 -13.75 42.27
CA ALA A 29 8.42 -12.60 43.06
C ALA A 29 6.93 -12.63 43.48
N PHE A 30 6.10 -13.42 42.79
CA PHE A 30 4.69 -13.65 43.15
C PHE A 30 4.58 -14.89 44.05
N ASP A 31 5.21 -15.99 43.64
CA ASP A 31 5.29 -17.26 44.36
C ASP A 31 5.96 -17.11 45.73
N SER A 32 7.00 -16.29 45.89
CA SER A 32 7.57 -16.01 47.24
C SER A 32 6.69 -15.13 48.11
N LEU A 33 5.68 -14.44 47.55
CA LEU A 33 4.62 -13.76 48.31
C LEU A 33 3.39 -14.65 48.55
N PHE A 34 3.17 -15.66 47.70
CA PHE A 34 2.03 -16.58 47.76
C PHE A 34 2.34 -17.81 48.65
N ASN A 35 3.50 -18.44 48.47
CA ASN A 35 3.96 -19.62 49.22
C ASN A 35 4.28 -19.32 50.70
N ASN A 36 4.28 -18.04 51.10
CA ASN A 36 4.36 -17.62 52.51
C ASN A 36 2.96 -17.52 53.17
N LEU A 37 1.88 -17.89 52.47
CA LEU A 37 0.51 -17.80 52.97
C LEU A 37 -0.32 -19.07 52.67
N VAL A 38 -0.34 -19.95 53.68
CA VAL A 38 -1.33 -21.02 53.94
C VAL A 38 -1.13 -22.34 53.17
N ASP A 39 -1.19 -23.43 53.94
CA ASP A 39 -1.21 -24.84 53.49
C ASP A 39 -2.50 -25.20 52.72
N ASP A 40 -2.60 -26.46 52.27
CA ASP A 40 -3.75 -27.04 51.55
C ASP A 40 -4.16 -26.32 50.25
N LYS A 41 -3.43 -26.57 49.15
CA LYS A 41 -4.04 -26.52 47.80
C LYS A 41 -5.09 -27.64 47.68
N PRO A 42 -6.39 -27.35 47.51
CA PRO A 42 -7.39 -28.40 47.29
C PRO A 42 -7.24 -29.04 45.90
N ASN A 43 -7.40 -30.37 45.84
CA ASN A 43 -7.23 -31.18 44.63
C ASN A 43 -8.26 -30.83 43.54
N LEU A 44 -7.81 -30.56 42.31
CA LEU A 44 -8.68 -30.12 41.21
C LEU A 44 -9.68 -31.20 40.78
N LYS A 45 -9.31 -32.48 40.83
CA LYS A 45 -10.23 -33.60 40.61
C LYS A 45 -11.40 -33.61 41.59
N ASP A 46 -11.13 -33.45 42.89
CA ASP A 46 -12.20 -33.47 43.91
C ASP A 46 -13.15 -32.27 43.77
N ILE A 47 -12.60 -31.08 43.49
CA ILE A 47 -13.32 -29.84 43.19
C ILE A 47 -14.28 -30.01 41.99
N LEU A 48 -13.84 -30.66 40.92
CA LEU A 48 -14.64 -30.84 39.71
C LEU A 48 -15.76 -31.88 39.89
N LEU A 49 -15.54 -32.91 40.71
CA LEU A 49 -16.45 -34.06 40.87
C LEU A 49 -17.47 -33.90 41.98
N ASN A 50 -17.13 -33.22 43.08
CA ASN A 50 -18.02 -33.00 44.23
C ASN A 50 -17.94 -31.55 44.75
N PRO A 51 -18.26 -30.54 43.91
CA PRO A 51 -18.07 -29.12 44.24
C PRO A 51 -18.89 -28.65 45.44
N LYS A 52 -18.22 -28.18 46.50
CA LYS A 52 -18.85 -27.39 47.57
C LYS A 52 -19.04 -25.94 47.12
N THR A 53 -19.84 -25.17 47.86
CA THR A 53 -20.09 -23.75 47.55
C THR A 53 -18.81 -22.91 47.49
N GLN A 54 -17.82 -23.20 48.36
CA GLN A 54 -16.50 -22.55 48.36
C GLN A 54 -15.66 -22.96 47.13
N ASP A 55 -15.72 -24.23 46.74
CA ASP A 55 -14.99 -24.77 45.59
C ASP A 55 -15.50 -24.17 44.26
N ILE A 56 -16.82 -23.91 44.16
CA ILE A 56 -17.44 -23.19 43.04
C ILE A 56 -16.94 -21.75 42.96
N GLU A 57 -16.79 -21.06 44.10
CA GLU A 57 -16.26 -19.69 44.14
C GLU A 57 -14.77 -19.64 43.78
N TYR A 58 -14.00 -20.64 44.22
CA TYR A 58 -12.60 -20.83 43.81
C TYR A 58 -12.47 -21.09 42.30
N LEU A 59 -13.22 -22.04 41.73
CA LEU A 59 -13.25 -22.29 40.28
C LEU A 59 -13.67 -21.04 39.49
N LYS A 60 -14.69 -20.32 39.98
CA LYS A 60 -15.17 -19.07 39.36
C LYS A 60 -14.06 -18.02 39.31
N LYS A 61 -13.31 -17.86 40.40
CA LYS A 61 -12.15 -16.95 40.46
C LYS A 61 -11.04 -17.42 39.51
N LEU A 62 -10.61 -18.67 39.61
CA LEU A 62 -9.56 -19.27 38.78
C LEU A 62 -9.86 -19.14 37.28
N LEU A 63 -11.09 -19.46 36.86
CA LEU A 63 -11.51 -19.30 35.47
C LEU A 63 -11.62 -17.84 35.05
N ASN A 64 -12.15 -16.93 35.89
CA ASN A 64 -12.17 -15.51 35.52
C ASN A 64 -10.75 -14.94 35.39
N ASP A 65 -9.84 -15.27 36.31
CA ASP A 65 -8.46 -14.80 36.29
C ASP A 65 -7.72 -15.33 35.04
N ARG A 66 -7.90 -16.60 34.65
CA ARG A 66 -7.37 -17.16 33.39
C ARG A 66 -8.02 -16.52 32.15
N ILE A 67 -9.34 -16.30 32.14
CA ILE A 67 -10.07 -15.65 31.04
C ILE A 67 -9.62 -14.20 30.85
N ASP A 68 -9.46 -13.43 31.92
CA ASP A 68 -9.08 -12.02 31.84
C ASP A 68 -7.59 -11.85 31.50
N GLN A 69 -6.70 -12.77 31.94
CA GLN A 69 -5.33 -12.89 31.42
C GLN A 69 -5.30 -13.17 29.90
N GLY A 70 -6.13 -14.10 29.42
CA GLY A 70 -6.31 -14.40 27.99
C GLY A 70 -7.19 -13.41 27.21
N ARG A 71 -7.60 -12.31 27.84
CA ARG A 71 -8.44 -11.23 27.26
C ARG A 71 -9.79 -11.69 26.69
N GLY A 72 -10.52 -12.48 27.47
CA GLY A 72 -11.87 -12.93 27.16
C GLY A 72 -11.96 -14.38 26.69
N GLU A 73 -10.83 -15.09 26.57
CA GLU A 73 -10.80 -16.53 26.32
C GLU A 73 -9.71 -17.25 27.11
N THR A 74 -9.91 -18.53 27.41
CA THR A 74 -8.86 -19.43 27.88
C THR A 74 -9.07 -20.83 27.31
N LEU A 75 -7.98 -21.54 27.04
CA LEU A 75 -8.02 -22.99 26.96
C LEU A 75 -8.02 -23.54 28.39
N PHE A 76 -8.79 -24.57 28.67
CA PHE A 76 -8.87 -25.23 29.97
C PHE A 76 -8.92 -26.74 29.77
N GLU A 77 -8.00 -27.45 30.40
CA GLU A 77 -7.89 -28.91 30.30
C GLU A 77 -8.65 -29.58 31.44
N ILE A 78 -9.36 -30.67 31.10
CA ILE A 78 -9.99 -31.58 32.05
C ILE A 78 -9.28 -32.93 31.89
N GLY A 79 -9.02 -33.62 33.00
CA GLY A 79 -8.36 -34.92 32.99
C GLY A 79 -6.85 -34.88 33.29
N VAL A 80 -6.28 -33.70 33.49
CA VAL A 80 -4.86 -33.50 33.84
C VAL A 80 -4.75 -32.50 35.00
N GLU A 81 -3.93 -32.83 36.00
CA GLU A 81 -3.63 -31.96 37.16
C GLU A 81 -2.61 -30.86 36.81
N GLU A 82 -2.42 -29.87 37.69
CA GLU A 82 -1.43 -28.78 37.46
C GLU A 82 0.02 -29.30 37.32
N ASP A 83 0.32 -30.47 37.88
CA ASP A 83 1.63 -31.15 37.78
C ASP A 83 1.79 -32.02 36.51
N GLY A 84 0.78 -32.06 35.62
CA GLY A 84 0.80 -32.84 34.38
C GLY A 84 0.46 -34.32 34.51
N SER A 85 0.11 -34.81 35.71
CA SER A 85 -0.39 -36.17 35.92
C SER A 85 -1.85 -36.31 35.49
N SER A 86 -2.23 -37.47 34.93
CA SER A 86 -3.65 -37.74 34.62
C SER A 86 -4.50 -37.82 35.90
N MET A 87 -5.73 -37.34 35.78
CA MET A 87 -6.79 -37.50 36.78
C MET A 87 -7.46 -38.88 36.72
N ASP A 88 -7.19 -39.72 35.71
CA ASP A 88 -7.83 -41.02 35.47
C ASP A 88 -9.38 -40.96 35.59
N LEU A 89 -9.99 -40.01 34.87
CA LEU A 89 -11.45 -39.82 34.87
C LEU A 89 -12.16 -40.91 34.06
N SER A 90 -13.16 -41.55 34.66
CA SER A 90 -14.16 -42.31 33.90
C SER A 90 -15.14 -41.38 33.21
N ARG A 91 -15.86 -41.90 32.20
CA ARG A 91 -16.83 -41.11 31.42
C ARG A 91 -17.93 -40.45 32.26
N GLN A 92 -18.42 -41.11 33.31
CA GLN A 92 -19.46 -40.54 34.20
C GLN A 92 -18.91 -39.45 35.11
N GLU A 93 -17.63 -39.53 35.49
CA GLU A 93 -16.93 -38.49 36.25
C GLU A 93 -16.62 -37.28 35.37
N PHE A 94 -16.23 -37.52 34.11
CA PHE A 94 -16.05 -36.47 33.11
C PHE A 94 -17.37 -35.73 32.79
N GLU A 95 -18.46 -36.46 32.61
CA GLU A 95 -19.79 -35.86 32.38
C GLU A 95 -20.22 -34.97 33.57
N LYS A 96 -19.94 -35.36 34.83
CA LYS A 96 -20.10 -34.49 36.01
C LYS A 96 -19.17 -33.27 36.02
N ALA A 97 -17.89 -33.44 35.67
CA ALA A 97 -16.94 -32.32 35.60
C ALA A 97 -17.39 -31.27 34.57
N LEU A 98 -17.99 -31.71 33.44
CA LEU A 98 -18.64 -30.83 32.47
C LEU A 98 -19.89 -30.13 33.04
N GLU A 99 -20.72 -30.79 33.86
CA GLU A 99 -21.85 -30.13 34.55
C GLU A 99 -21.37 -29.05 35.55
N THR A 100 -20.32 -29.34 36.32
CA THR A 100 -19.67 -28.37 37.22
C THR A 100 -19.15 -27.17 36.44
N ILE A 101 -18.40 -27.38 35.36
CA ILE A 101 -17.85 -26.30 34.53
C ILE A 101 -18.96 -25.55 33.79
N THR A 102 -20.03 -26.22 33.34
CA THR A 102 -21.22 -25.58 32.76
C THR A 102 -21.87 -24.64 33.77
N THR A 103 -21.94 -25.04 35.04
CA THR A 103 -22.48 -24.20 36.11
C THR A 103 -21.61 -22.96 36.35
N VAL A 104 -20.28 -23.13 36.45
CA VAL A 104 -19.34 -22.02 36.67
C VAL A 104 -19.26 -21.07 35.46
N THR A 105 -19.25 -21.57 34.23
CA THR A 105 -19.20 -20.74 33.02
C THR A 105 -20.46 -19.91 32.84
N ASN A 106 -21.64 -20.46 33.15
CA ASN A 106 -22.89 -19.68 33.18
C ASN A 106 -22.84 -18.55 34.24
N LEU A 107 -22.25 -18.79 35.41
CA LEU A 107 -22.01 -17.77 36.46
C LEU A 107 -20.94 -16.71 36.08
N LEU A 108 -20.20 -16.92 35.00
CA LEU A 108 -19.21 -16.00 34.42
C LEU A 108 -19.69 -15.33 33.13
N GLU A 109 -20.94 -15.59 32.70
CA GLU A 109 -21.48 -15.19 31.39
C GLU A 109 -20.59 -15.65 30.23
N ALA A 110 -19.96 -16.82 30.36
CA ALA A 110 -19.11 -17.45 29.36
C ALA A 110 -19.83 -18.64 28.70
N ASP A 111 -19.51 -18.88 27.43
CA ASP A 111 -19.79 -20.15 26.76
C ASP A 111 -18.48 -20.96 26.69
N PHE A 112 -18.58 -22.27 26.51
CA PHE A 112 -17.43 -23.12 26.20
C PHE A 112 -17.71 -24.03 25.00
N ALA A 113 -16.64 -24.57 24.43
CA ALA A 113 -16.70 -25.61 23.41
C ALA A 113 -15.61 -26.65 23.66
N ASN A 114 -15.98 -27.93 23.63
CA ASN A 114 -15.01 -29.02 23.60
C ASN A 114 -14.31 -29.03 22.23
N ILE A 115 -13.02 -28.71 22.22
CA ILE A 115 -12.22 -28.66 21.00
C ILE A 115 -12.02 -30.06 20.42
N ASP A 116 -11.94 -31.09 21.26
CA ASP A 116 -11.69 -32.46 20.82
C ASP A 116 -12.92 -33.08 20.13
N GLU A 117 -14.12 -32.77 20.61
CA GLU A 117 -15.38 -33.09 19.91
C GLU A 117 -15.49 -32.36 18.56
N LEU A 118 -15.23 -31.04 18.52
CA LEU A 118 -15.21 -30.26 17.27
C LEU A 118 -14.18 -30.77 16.25
N ASN A 119 -13.10 -31.37 16.76
CA ASN A 119 -12.00 -31.94 16.01
C ASN A 119 -12.16 -33.43 15.65
N GLN A 120 -13.21 -34.10 16.14
CA GLN A 120 -13.41 -35.55 15.99
C GLN A 120 -12.21 -36.38 16.52
N LEU A 121 -11.64 -35.98 17.65
CA LEU A 121 -10.57 -36.72 18.32
C LEU A 121 -11.14 -37.81 19.23
N ASP A 122 -10.42 -38.94 19.31
CA ASP A 122 -10.78 -40.06 20.18
C ASP A 122 -10.63 -39.66 21.66
N ILE A 123 -11.77 -39.45 22.33
CA ILE A 123 -11.82 -39.23 23.78
C ILE A 123 -11.39 -40.56 24.46
N VAL A 124 -10.21 -40.57 25.08
CA VAL A 124 -9.44 -41.81 25.31
C VAL A 124 -10.02 -42.71 26.42
N THR A 125 -10.86 -43.66 26.00
CA THR A 125 -11.27 -44.86 26.74
C THR A 125 -12.02 -44.64 28.07
N THR A 126 -12.50 -45.72 28.67
CA THR A 126 -13.43 -45.72 29.81
C THR A 126 -12.85 -45.25 31.15
N LYS A 127 -11.55 -44.93 31.22
CA LYS A 127 -10.83 -44.55 32.46
C LYS A 127 -9.76 -43.46 32.33
N ASN A 128 -9.50 -42.91 31.16
CA ASN A 128 -8.48 -41.87 30.97
C ASN A 128 -8.99 -40.72 30.09
N THR A 129 -10.20 -40.24 30.41
CA THR A 129 -10.86 -39.20 29.63
C THR A 129 -10.23 -37.82 29.90
N VAL A 130 -9.48 -37.33 28.91
CA VAL A 130 -8.95 -35.96 28.83
C VAL A 130 -9.76 -35.17 27.78
N ALA A 131 -9.98 -33.87 28.02
CA ALA A 131 -10.56 -32.97 27.01
C ALA A 131 -10.08 -31.52 27.16
N HIS A 132 -9.92 -30.85 26.01
CA HIS A 132 -9.54 -29.43 25.91
C HIS A 132 -10.78 -28.56 25.67
N LEU A 133 -11.21 -27.83 26.69
CA LEU A 133 -12.30 -26.86 26.58
C LEU A 133 -11.78 -25.48 26.22
N MET A 134 -12.25 -24.91 25.10
CA MET A 134 -12.06 -23.50 24.80
C MET A 134 -13.20 -22.69 25.41
N ILE A 135 -12.92 -21.96 26.47
CA ILE A 135 -13.89 -21.14 27.22
C ILE A 135 -13.79 -19.69 26.73
N ARG A 136 -14.92 -19.06 26.41
CA ARG A 136 -15.01 -17.67 25.92
C ARG A 136 -16.08 -16.88 26.64
N LYS A 137 -15.72 -15.70 27.15
CA LYS A 137 -16.64 -14.70 27.70
C LYS A 137 -17.62 -14.27 26.60
N ARG A 138 -18.93 -14.26 26.86
CA ARG A 138 -19.92 -13.90 25.84
C ARG A 138 -19.83 -12.40 25.55
N PRO A 139 -19.70 -11.97 24.28
CA PRO A 139 -19.52 -10.56 23.94
C PRO A 139 -20.78 -9.75 24.29
N LYS A 140 -20.68 -8.87 25.30
CA LYS A 140 -21.78 -7.96 25.68
C LYS A 140 -21.91 -6.78 24.72
N SER A 141 -20.83 -6.41 24.05
CA SER A 141 -20.77 -5.35 23.05
C SER A 141 -19.52 -5.50 22.17
N ILE A 142 -19.56 -4.93 20.98
CA ILE A 142 -18.48 -5.00 19.97
C ILE A 142 -17.13 -4.45 20.48
N GLN A 143 -17.17 -3.56 21.47
CA GLN A 143 -15.97 -3.04 22.16
C GLN A 143 -15.20 -4.11 22.97
N ASP A 144 -15.86 -5.20 23.36
CA ASP A 144 -15.31 -6.30 24.16
C ASP A 144 -14.70 -7.41 23.28
N LEU A 145 -14.75 -7.25 21.96
CA LEU A 145 -14.26 -8.22 20.98
C LEU A 145 -12.73 -8.36 21.01
N LEU A 146 -12.27 -9.62 21.07
CA LEU A 146 -10.85 -9.98 20.91
C LEU A 146 -10.43 -9.92 19.43
N GLU A 147 -9.53 -9.00 19.08
CA GLU A 147 -8.92 -8.92 17.74
C GLU A 147 -7.47 -9.42 17.77
N ILE A 148 -7.16 -10.46 16.99
CA ILE A 148 -5.78 -10.90 16.72
C ILE A 148 -5.41 -10.55 15.27
N ARG A 149 -4.19 -10.05 15.04
CA ARG A 149 -3.71 -9.71 13.68
C ARG A 149 -2.71 -10.72 13.12
N VAL A 150 -3.00 -11.22 11.92
CA VAL A 150 -2.18 -12.20 11.19
C VAL A 150 -1.74 -11.63 9.85
N ALA A 151 -0.43 -11.46 9.64
CA ALA A 151 0.11 -11.00 8.36
C ALA A 151 0.34 -12.17 7.40
N VAL A 152 -0.19 -12.08 6.18
CA VAL A 152 -0.10 -13.14 5.17
C VAL A 152 0.98 -12.78 4.15
N VAL A 153 2.10 -13.51 4.23
CA VAL A 153 3.33 -13.23 3.47
C VAL A 153 3.74 -14.45 2.64
N GLY A 154 4.43 -14.25 1.52
CA GLY A 154 4.88 -15.35 0.66
C GLY A 154 5.15 -14.92 -0.77
N ASN A 155 5.75 -15.78 -1.57
CA ASN A 155 6.16 -15.47 -2.94
C ASN A 155 4.97 -15.15 -3.88
N VAL A 156 5.26 -14.65 -5.08
CA VAL A 156 4.29 -14.58 -6.18
C VAL A 156 3.69 -15.98 -6.42
N ASP A 157 2.39 -16.04 -6.75
CA ASP A 157 1.62 -17.26 -7.05
C ASP A 157 1.56 -18.34 -5.94
N ALA A 158 2.12 -18.10 -4.75
CA ALA A 158 2.03 -18.97 -3.56
C ALA A 158 0.69 -18.89 -2.80
N GLY A 159 -0.44 -18.79 -3.52
CA GLY A 159 -1.79 -19.00 -2.96
C GLY A 159 -2.39 -17.96 -2.01
N LYS A 160 -1.63 -17.00 -1.45
CA LYS A 160 -2.07 -15.99 -0.44
C LYS A 160 -3.54 -15.55 -0.49
N SER A 161 -3.89 -14.68 -1.43
CA SER A 161 -5.25 -14.12 -1.57
C SER A 161 -6.28 -15.17 -1.97
N THR A 162 -5.86 -16.32 -2.51
CA THR A 162 -6.75 -17.46 -2.75
C THR A 162 -7.13 -18.13 -1.42
N LEU A 163 -6.16 -18.49 -0.57
CA LEU A 163 -6.45 -19.10 0.74
C LEU A 163 -7.29 -18.14 1.61
N LEU A 164 -6.97 -16.84 1.61
CA LEU A 164 -7.78 -15.84 2.31
C LEU A 164 -9.22 -15.76 1.77
N GLY A 165 -9.41 -15.88 0.45
CA GLY A 165 -10.74 -15.95 -0.16
C GLY A 165 -11.52 -17.18 0.30
N VAL A 166 -10.86 -18.35 0.34
CA VAL A 166 -11.48 -19.61 0.80
C VAL A 166 -11.81 -19.56 2.29
N LEU A 167 -10.86 -19.14 3.15
CA LEU A 167 -11.06 -19.09 4.61
C LEU A 167 -12.11 -18.06 5.04
N THR A 168 -12.19 -16.89 4.40
CA THR A 168 -13.09 -15.81 4.82
C THR A 168 -14.46 -15.82 4.15
N LYS A 169 -14.62 -16.52 3.02
CA LYS A 169 -15.91 -16.63 2.29
C LYS A 169 -16.50 -18.05 2.29
N GLY A 170 -15.77 -19.05 2.78
CA GLY A 170 -16.23 -20.46 2.87
C GLY A 170 -16.42 -21.16 1.52
N VAL A 171 -15.86 -20.62 0.43
CA VAL A 171 -16.01 -21.15 -0.94
C VAL A 171 -14.65 -21.57 -1.47
N LEU A 172 -14.52 -22.85 -1.82
CA LEU A 172 -13.32 -23.42 -2.46
C LEU A 172 -13.00 -22.74 -3.80
N ASP A 173 -11.71 -22.71 -4.13
CA ASP A 173 -11.21 -22.13 -5.38
C ASP A 173 -11.38 -23.09 -6.56
N ASP A 174 -11.60 -22.56 -7.76
CA ASP A 174 -11.76 -23.33 -9.00
C ASP A 174 -10.43 -23.66 -9.70
N GLY A 175 -9.31 -23.50 -9.00
CA GLY A 175 -7.95 -23.59 -9.55
C GLY A 175 -7.56 -22.44 -10.49
N ARG A 176 -8.51 -21.58 -10.88
CA ARG A 176 -8.30 -20.41 -11.76
C ARG A 176 -8.27 -19.11 -10.96
N GLY A 177 -8.81 -19.11 -9.75
CA GLY A 177 -8.73 -18.02 -8.79
C GLY A 177 -10.06 -17.33 -8.50
N LYS A 178 -11.19 -18.02 -8.69
CA LYS A 178 -12.52 -17.56 -8.25
C LYS A 178 -12.54 -17.01 -6.82
N ALA A 179 -11.81 -17.62 -5.88
CA ALA A 179 -11.75 -17.17 -4.49
C ALA A 179 -10.98 -15.84 -4.32
N ARG A 180 -9.84 -15.66 -5.01
CA ARG A 180 -9.05 -14.40 -4.93
C ARG A 180 -9.72 -13.22 -5.63
N LEU A 181 -10.54 -13.46 -6.67
CA LEU A 181 -11.27 -12.40 -7.37
C LEU A 181 -12.23 -11.64 -6.43
N ASN A 182 -12.76 -12.31 -5.39
CA ASN A 182 -13.61 -11.70 -4.37
C ASN A 182 -12.86 -10.75 -3.42
N LEU A 183 -11.52 -10.74 -3.42
CA LEU A 183 -10.70 -9.91 -2.54
C LEU A 183 -10.04 -8.72 -3.25
N PHE A 184 -9.91 -8.75 -4.59
CA PHE A 184 -9.22 -7.69 -5.33
C PHE A 184 -10.03 -6.39 -5.35
N ARG A 185 -9.39 -5.29 -4.96
CA ARG A 185 -10.05 -3.98 -4.74
C ARG A 185 -9.82 -3.01 -5.89
N HIS A 186 -8.79 -3.24 -6.69
CA HIS A 186 -8.43 -2.37 -7.80
C HIS A 186 -8.50 -3.09 -9.15
N LYS A 187 -8.89 -2.36 -10.20
CA LYS A 187 -9.06 -2.89 -11.57
C LYS A 187 -7.78 -3.56 -12.09
N HIS A 188 -6.60 -3.02 -11.80
CA HIS A 188 -5.32 -3.61 -12.21
C HIS A 188 -4.95 -4.87 -11.42
N GLU A 189 -5.49 -5.10 -10.22
CA GLU A 189 -5.31 -6.36 -9.47
C GLU A 189 -6.12 -7.48 -10.12
N ILE A 190 -7.34 -7.16 -10.60
CA ILE A 190 -8.18 -8.06 -11.39
C ILE A 190 -7.53 -8.36 -12.75
N GLU A 191 -7.07 -7.34 -13.47
CA GLU A 191 -6.47 -7.49 -14.80
C GLU A 191 -5.10 -8.20 -14.80
N SER A 192 -4.30 -8.04 -13.73
CA SER A 192 -2.99 -8.70 -13.61
C SER A 192 -3.00 -9.97 -12.75
N GLY A 193 -4.13 -10.29 -12.10
CA GLY A 193 -4.27 -11.41 -11.15
C GLY A 193 -3.41 -11.31 -9.89
N ARG A 194 -2.91 -10.11 -9.55
CA ARG A 194 -1.85 -9.87 -8.54
C ARG A 194 -2.19 -8.75 -7.58
N THR A 195 -2.15 -9.06 -6.28
CA THR A 195 -2.28 -8.09 -5.18
C THR A 195 -1.17 -7.03 -5.23
N SER A 196 -1.56 -5.76 -5.10
CA SER A 196 -0.68 -4.58 -5.19
C SER A 196 -0.76 -3.68 -3.95
N SER A 197 -1.93 -3.67 -3.31
CA SER A 197 -2.27 -2.94 -2.10
C SER A 197 -2.02 -3.79 -0.84
N VAL A 198 -2.14 -3.18 0.35
CA VAL A 198 -2.31 -3.94 1.59
C VAL A 198 -3.79 -4.29 1.69
N GLY A 199 -4.13 -5.57 1.53
CA GLY A 199 -5.46 -6.07 1.80
C GLY A 199 -5.69 -6.23 3.31
N GLY A 200 -6.95 -6.20 3.72
CA GLY A 200 -7.34 -6.45 5.10
C GLY A 200 -8.68 -7.16 5.12
N GLU A 201 -8.76 -8.41 5.55
CA GLU A 201 -9.97 -9.23 5.61
C GLU A 201 -10.12 -9.86 6.99
N ILE A 202 -11.32 -10.35 7.32
CA ILE A 202 -11.63 -10.89 8.66
C ILE A 202 -12.23 -12.29 8.60
N LEU A 203 -11.94 -13.08 9.63
CA LEU A 203 -12.62 -14.33 9.98
C LEU A 203 -13.05 -14.24 11.45
N GLY A 204 -14.34 -14.40 11.72
CA GLY A 204 -14.88 -14.43 13.08
C GLY A 204 -15.16 -15.85 13.56
N PHE A 205 -15.03 -16.06 14.87
CA PHE A 205 -15.48 -17.24 15.57
C PHE A 205 -16.51 -16.85 16.64
N ASP A 206 -17.56 -17.66 16.80
CA ASP A 206 -18.53 -17.48 17.88
C ASP A 206 -17.94 -17.89 19.25
N SER A 207 -18.72 -17.66 20.32
CA SER A 207 -18.33 -18.05 21.68
C SER A 207 -18.23 -19.58 21.86
N LYS A 208 -18.79 -20.37 20.92
CA LYS A 208 -18.69 -21.83 20.85
C LYS A 208 -17.63 -22.33 19.85
N SER A 209 -16.63 -21.49 19.54
CA SER A 209 -15.49 -21.81 18.66
C SER A 209 -15.82 -22.14 17.20
N ARG A 210 -17.03 -21.87 16.71
CA ARG A 210 -17.43 -22.17 15.32
C ARG A 210 -17.17 -20.98 14.41
N PRO A 211 -16.71 -21.20 13.16
CA PRO A 211 -16.43 -20.12 12.21
C PRO A 211 -17.70 -19.47 11.66
N ILE A 212 -17.70 -18.14 11.56
CA ILE A 212 -18.85 -17.34 11.10
C ILE A 212 -18.68 -17.06 9.59
N THR A 213 -19.32 -17.89 8.77
CA THR A 213 -19.27 -17.79 7.30
C THR A 213 -20.51 -17.06 6.75
N VAL A 214 -20.30 -15.92 6.08
CA VAL A 214 -21.39 -15.16 5.43
C VAL A 214 -21.73 -15.74 4.06
N ASN A 215 -22.59 -16.77 4.06
CA ASN A 215 -23.08 -17.43 2.85
C ASN A 215 -24.12 -16.56 2.10
N GLY A 216 -23.70 -15.82 1.07
CA GLY A 216 -24.67 -15.17 0.18
C GLY A 216 -24.10 -14.32 -0.96
N LYS A 217 -24.92 -14.12 -2.01
CA LYS A 217 -24.65 -13.18 -3.13
C LYS A 217 -24.83 -11.70 -2.74
N LYS A 218 -24.62 -11.34 -1.47
CA LYS A 218 -24.69 -9.94 -1.00
C LYS A 218 -23.36 -9.23 -1.30
N SER A 219 -23.39 -7.90 -1.35
CA SER A 219 -22.21 -7.09 -1.65
C SER A 219 -21.09 -7.35 -0.64
N ALA A 220 -19.84 -7.48 -1.12
CA ALA A 220 -18.66 -7.80 -0.30
C ALA A 220 -18.43 -6.83 0.88
N ASN A 221 -19.02 -5.64 0.83
CA ASN A 221 -18.95 -4.64 1.89
C ASN A 221 -19.86 -4.91 3.10
N GLN A 222 -20.90 -5.72 2.97
CA GLN A 222 -21.98 -5.83 3.98
C GLN A 222 -21.81 -7.01 4.95
N GLY A 223 -20.83 -7.89 4.71
CA GLY A 223 -20.59 -9.07 5.56
C GLY A 223 -19.75 -8.80 6.82
N TRP A 224 -19.03 -7.67 6.89
CA TRP A 224 -18.15 -7.41 8.04
C TRP A 224 -18.91 -7.02 9.30
N GLU A 225 -20.01 -6.28 9.15
CA GLU A 225 -20.93 -5.91 10.23
C GLU A 225 -21.51 -7.20 10.86
N GLU A 226 -22.13 -8.07 10.05
CA GLU A 226 -22.69 -9.34 10.53
C GLU A 226 -21.68 -10.29 11.18
N ILE A 227 -20.41 -10.32 10.73
CA ILE A 227 -19.35 -11.09 11.40
C ILE A 227 -19.00 -10.45 12.76
N THR A 228 -18.93 -9.12 12.83
CA THR A 228 -18.55 -8.37 14.03
C THR A 228 -19.61 -8.47 15.13
N ASP A 229 -20.90 -8.45 14.76
CA ASP A 229 -22.02 -8.55 15.69
C ASP A 229 -22.15 -9.96 16.34
N LYS A 230 -21.61 -11.00 15.67
CA LYS A 230 -21.78 -12.41 16.06
C LYS A 230 -20.51 -13.05 16.66
N ALA A 231 -19.35 -12.40 16.49
CA ALA A 231 -18.07 -12.96 16.92
C ALA A 231 -17.76 -12.69 18.39
N ALA A 232 -17.19 -13.69 19.07
CA ALA A 232 -16.45 -13.50 20.32
C ALA A 232 -14.96 -13.18 20.04
N LYS A 233 -14.43 -13.68 18.91
CA LYS A 233 -13.04 -13.49 18.46
C LYS A 233 -12.99 -13.21 16.96
N ILE A 234 -12.20 -12.22 16.54
CA ILE A 234 -11.90 -11.95 15.13
C ILE A 234 -10.40 -12.05 14.85
N LEU A 235 -10.07 -12.83 13.83
CA LEU A 235 -8.77 -12.79 13.16
C LEU A 235 -8.82 -11.76 12.05
N SER A 236 -7.95 -10.77 12.12
CA SER A 236 -7.77 -9.75 11.10
C SER A 236 -6.53 -10.06 10.26
N PHE A 237 -6.76 -10.56 9.05
CA PHE A 237 -5.72 -10.89 8.10
C PHE A 237 -5.24 -9.64 7.35
N VAL A 238 -3.93 -9.45 7.30
CA VAL A 238 -3.28 -8.43 6.48
C VAL A 238 -2.71 -9.11 5.24
N ASP A 239 -3.32 -8.93 4.06
CA ASP A 239 -2.83 -9.52 2.80
C ASP A 239 -1.71 -8.65 2.23
N LEU A 240 -0.52 -9.23 2.06
CA LEU A 240 0.69 -8.51 1.71
C LEU A 240 1.24 -8.94 0.35
N ALA A 241 1.61 -7.96 -0.46
CA ALA A 241 1.99 -8.16 -1.85
C ALA A 241 3.20 -9.12 -2.00
N GLY A 242 3.05 -10.12 -2.86
CA GLY A 242 4.06 -11.19 -3.04
C GLY A 242 5.21 -10.88 -3.99
N HIS A 243 5.18 -9.74 -4.69
CA HIS A 243 6.11 -9.42 -5.78
C HIS A 243 7.14 -8.38 -5.35
N GLU A 244 8.41 -8.60 -5.71
CA GLU A 244 9.55 -7.72 -5.41
C GLU A 244 9.32 -6.21 -5.66
N LYS A 245 8.55 -5.83 -6.69
CA LYS A 245 8.17 -4.42 -6.94
C LYS A 245 7.49 -3.77 -5.73
N TYR A 246 6.69 -4.55 -4.99
CA TYR A 246 5.81 -4.11 -3.91
C TYR A 246 6.35 -4.42 -2.50
N LEU A 247 7.59 -4.87 -2.34
CA LEU A 247 8.18 -5.15 -1.01
C LEU A 247 8.04 -3.96 -0.04
N LYS A 248 8.09 -2.72 -0.54
CA LYS A 248 7.88 -1.49 0.26
C LYS A 248 6.48 -1.46 0.91
N THR A 249 5.47 -1.97 0.21
CA THR A 249 4.09 -2.12 0.67
C THR A 249 4.01 -3.25 1.69
N THR A 250 4.66 -4.38 1.43
CA THR A 250 4.76 -5.52 2.36
C THR A 250 5.40 -5.12 3.69
N VAL A 251 6.53 -4.41 3.65
CA VAL A 251 7.22 -3.91 4.85
C VAL A 251 6.33 -2.94 5.62
N PHE A 252 5.65 -2.00 4.95
CA PHE A 252 4.71 -1.08 5.59
C PHE A 252 3.57 -1.82 6.31
N GLY A 253 3.01 -2.86 5.69
CA GLY A 253 1.98 -3.68 6.34
C GLY A 253 2.51 -4.57 7.49
N MET A 254 3.76 -5.05 7.41
CA MET A 254 4.40 -5.77 8.53
C MET A 254 4.73 -4.86 9.71
N THR A 255 5.02 -3.57 9.48
CA THR A 255 5.46 -2.62 10.52
C THR A 255 4.32 -1.80 11.09
N GLY A 256 3.50 -1.17 10.23
CA GLY A 256 2.37 -0.33 10.65
C GLY A 256 1.16 -1.11 11.14
N SER A 257 0.79 -2.23 10.51
CA SER A 257 -0.38 -3.02 10.97
C SER A 257 -0.12 -3.81 12.25
N ALA A 258 1.12 -3.84 12.75
CA ALA A 258 1.51 -4.54 13.99
C ALA A 258 0.85 -5.93 14.17
N PRO A 259 1.14 -6.89 13.28
CA PRO A 259 0.62 -8.26 13.39
C PRO A 259 1.29 -9.02 14.54
N GLU A 260 0.51 -9.84 15.23
CA GLU A 260 1.00 -10.78 16.27
C GLU A 260 1.60 -12.04 15.66
N PHE A 261 1.09 -12.46 14.51
CA PHE A 261 1.51 -13.69 13.82
C PHE A 261 1.80 -13.44 12.33
N ALA A 262 2.71 -14.24 11.76
CA ALA A 262 3.00 -14.24 10.32
C ALA A 262 2.69 -15.61 9.70
N MET A 263 1.76 -15.65 8.76
CA MET A 263 1.46 -16.82 7.93
C MET A 263 2.31 -16.80 6.67
N LEU A 264 3.37 -17.63 6.63
CA LEU A 264 4.27 -17.77 5.49
C LEU A 264 3.73 -18.80 4.50
N MET A 265 3.35 -18.30 3.34
CA MET A 265 2.71 -19.05 2.26
C MET A 265 3.74 -19.49 1.23
N VAL A 266 3.84 -20.81 1.05
CA VAL A 266 4.74 -21.49 0.11
C VAL A 266 3.90 -22.27 -0.91
N GLY A 267 4.32 -22.32 -2.17
CA GLY A 267 3.71 -23.22 -3.16
C GLY A 267 4.48 -24.54 -3.17
N ALA A 268 3.80 -25.68 -3.05
CA ALA A 268 4.40 -27.02 -3.08
C ALA A 268 5.32 -27.22 -4.30
N ASN A 269 4.88 -26.71 -5.46
CA ASN A 269 5.58 -26.78 -6.74
C ASN A 269 6.70 -25.75 -6.94
N ALA A 270 6.87 -24.78 -6.02
CA ALA A 270 7.77 -23.64 -6.18
C ALA A 270 8.78 -23.47 -5.03
N GLY A 271 8.49 -24.01 -3.84
CA GLY A 271 9.38 -24.01 -2.69
C GLY A 271 9.77 -22.63 -2.18
N MET A 272 10.85 -22.58 -1.40
CA MET A 272 11.33 -21.38 -0.71
C MET A 272 12.20 -20.50 -1.61
N ILE A 273 11.59 -19.94 -2.67
CA ILE A 273 12.26 -19.10 -3.67
C ILE A 273 11.91 -17.60 -3.50
N GLY A 274 12.89 -16.74 -3.80
CA GLY A 274 12.72 -15.29 -3.91
C GLY A 274 12.10 -14.65 -2.66
N MET A 275 10.97 -13.97 -2.86
CA MET A 275 10.27 -13.19 -1.84
C MET A 275 9.87 -14.00 -0.60
N ALA A 276 9.72 -15.32 -0.66
CA ALA A 276 9.43 -16.14 0.52
C ALA A 276 10.56 -16.06 1.57
N LYS A 277 11.83 -16.06 1.13
CA LYS A 277 13.00 -15.89 2.01
C LYS A 277 13.13 -14.46 2.53
N GLU A 278 12.82 -13.47 1.69
CA GLU A 278 12.80 -12.05 2.10
C GLU A 278 11.74 -11.80 3.20
N HIS A 279 10.54 -12.38 3.06
CA HIS A 279 9.47 -12.26 4.05
C HIS A 279 9.72 -13.02 5.35
N LEU A 280 10.24 -14.25 5.28
CA LEU A 280 10.64 -15.00 6.47
C LEU A 280 11.70 -14.22 7.28
N GLY A 281 12.69 -13.65 6.59
CA GLY A 281 13.69 -12.78 7.21
C GLY A 281 13.06 -11.58 7.93
N LEU A 282 12.07 -10.92 7.33
CA LEU A 282 11.39 -9.78 7.94
C LEU A 282 10.52 -10.15 9.15
N ALA A 283 9.81 -11.29 9.13
CA ALA A 283 9.03 -11.73 10.28
C ALA A 283 9.94 -12.07 11.48
N LEU A 284 11.02 -12.82 11.23
CA LEU A 284 12.05 -13.12 12.25
C LEU A 284 12.72 -11.84 12.78
N SER A 285 13.01 -10.87 11.90
CA SER A 285 13.58 -9.56 12.28
C SER A 285 12.69 -8.80 13.27
N LEU A 286 11.38 -8.82 13.03
CA LEU A 286 10.38 -8.17 13.88
C LEU A 286 10.01 -9.02 15.11
N GLY A 287 10.55 -10.24 15.25
CA GLY A 287 10.22 -11.16 16.35
C GLY A 287 8.78 -11.66 16.32
N ILE A 288 8.18 -11.72 15.13
CA ILE A 288 6.80 -12.20 14.94
C ILE A 288 6.86 -13.72 14.76
N PRO A 289 6.15 -14.52 15.59
CA PRO A 289 6.04 -15.96 15.39
C PRO A 289 5.49 -16.32 14.00
N VAL A 290 6.12 -17.31 13.36
CA VAL A 290 5.86 -17.69 11.98
C VAL A 290 5.25 -19.08 11.94
N LEU A 291 4.06 -19.18 11.36
CA LEU A 291 3.46 -20.45 10.94
C LEU A 291 3.58 -20.56 9.41
N VAL A 292 3.81 -21.76 8.90
CA VAL A 292 4.12 -22.00 7.49
C VAL A 292 3.04 -22.86 6.86
N VAL A 293 2.67 -22.55 5.62
CA VAL A 293 1.55 -23.20 4.93
C VAL A 293 1.97 -23.52 3.50
N ILE A 294 2.04 -24.81 3.20
CA ILE A 294 2.36 -25.36 1.88
C ILE A 294 1.05 -25.51 1.10
N THR A 295 0.86 -24.66 0.10
CA THR A 295 -0.32 -24.61 -0.78
C THR A 295 -0.11 -25.38 -2.07
N LYS A 296 -1.21 -25.74 -2.76
CA LYS A 296 -1.22 -26.41 -4.07
C LYS A 296 -0.72 -27.86 -4.07
N ILE A 297 -0.96 -28.59 -2.98
CA ILE A 297 -0.63 -30.02 -2.89
C ILE A 297 -1.38 -30.86 -3.93
N ASP A 298 -2.58 -30.43 -4.33
CA ASP A 298 -3.42 -30.99 -5.39
C ASP A 298 -2.76 -30.99 -6.79
N SER A 299 -1.90 -30.01 -7.06
CA SER A 299 -1.28 -29.79 -8.37
C SER A 299 0.21 -30.20 -8.40
N CYS A 300 0.72 -30.83 -7.34
CA CYS A 300 2.15 -31.07 -7.16
C CYS A 300 2.49 -32.57 -7.07
N PRO A 301 3.38 -33.11 -7.93
CA PRO A 301 3.87 -34.47 -7.77
C PRO A 301 4.57 -34.67 -6.41
N ALA A 302 4.34 -35.82 -5.77
CA ALA A 302 4.84 -36.11 -4.42
C ALA A 302 6.35 -35.90 -4.25
N HIS A 303 7.16 -36.32 -5.23
CA HIS A 303 8.62 -36.14 -5.19
C HIS A 303 9.06 -34.66 -5.18
N VAL A 304 8.26 -33.75 -5.73
CA VAL A 304 8.51 -32.30 -5.69
C VAL A 304 8.08 -31.73 -4.34
N LEU A 305 6.95 -32.18 -3.81
CA LEU A 305 6.47 -31.79 -2.47
C LEU A 305 7.46 -32.21 -1.38
N GLU A 306 7.95 -33.46 -1.39
CA GLU A 306 9.02 -33.94 -0.52
C GLU A 306 10.27 -33.07 -0.60
N LYS A 307 10.70 -32.70 -1.82
CA LYS A 307 11.88 -31.86 -2.02
C LYS A 307 11.66 -30.46 -1.42
N THR A 308 10.51 -29.85 -1.67
CA THR A 308 10.10 -28.57 -1.08
C THR A 308 10.10 -28.65 0.45
N ILE A 309 9.57 -29.73 1.04
CA ILE A 309 9.57 -29.99 2.48
C ILE A 309 11.00 -30.09 3.03
N LYS A 310 11.88 -30.88 2.38
CA LYS A 310 13.28 -31.07 2.77
C LYS A 310 14.07 -29.74 2.70
N GLU A 311 13.88 -28.94 1.64
CA GLU A 311 14.48 -27.60 1.53
C GLU A 311 13.97 -26.63 2.61
N LEU A 312 12.67 -26.64 2.90
CA LEU A 312 12.00 -25.78 3.88
C LEU A 312 12.45 -26.09 5.31
N THR A 313 12.48 -27.38 5.68
CA THR A 313 13.01 -27.87 6.97
C THR A 313 14.47 -27.48 7.17
N ALA A 314 15.32 -27.60 6.15
CA ALA A 314 16.72 -27.18 6.22
C ALA A 314 16.90 -25.66 6.40
N ILE A 315 16.00 -24.84 5.83
CA ILE A 315 16.00 -23.39 6.04
C ILE A 315 15.57 -23.03 7.47
N LEU A 316 14.55 -23.69 8.01
CA LEU A 316 14.05 -23.44 9.37
C LEU A 316 15.04 -23.88 10.46
N LYS A 317 15.60 -25.09 10.35
CA LYS A 317 16.67 -25.59 11.25
C LYS A 317 18.02 -24.83 11.08
N SER A 318 18.15 -23.92 10.10
CA SER A 318 19.42 -23.18 9.86
C SER A 318 19.80 -22.22 10.99
N LYS A 319 21.11 -21.95 11.16
CA LYS A 319 21.67 -21.06 12.20
C LYS A 319 21.09 -19.63 12.21
N SER A 320 20.51 -19.18 11.10
CA SER A 320 19.89 -17.86 10.93
C SER A 320 18.41 -17.81 11.32
N CYS A 321 17.70 -18.96 11.29
CA CYS A 321 16.28 -19.03 11.63
C CYS A 321 16.07 -19.66 13.02
N ARG A 322 16.85 -20.70 13.37
CA ARG A 322 16.81 -21.42 14.65
C ARG A 322 15.40 -21.90 15.04
N LYS A 323 14.59 -22.26 14.04
CA LYS A 323 13.23 -22.74 14.21
C LYS A 323 13.21 -24.27 14.23
N ILE A 324 12.36 -24.82 15.09
CA ILE A 324 12.00 -26.25 15.11
C ILE A 324 10.74 -26.40 14.23
N PRO A 325 10.85 -27.03 13.04
CA PRO A 325 9.69 -27.30 12.20
C PRO A 325 8.87 -28.46 12.76
N LEU A 326 7.56 -28.27 12.87
CA LEU A 326 6.60 -29.28 13.32
C LEU A 326 5.49 -29.41 12.27
N PHE A 327 5.26 -30.61 11.75
CA PHE A 327 4.23 -30.88 10.74
C PHE A 327 2.92 -31.21 11.44
N VAL A 328 1.86 -30.47 11.10
CA VAL A 328 0.54 -30.62 11.70
C VAL A 328 -0.32 -31.42 10.71
N GLU A 329 -0.53 -32.70 11.02
CA GLU A 329 -1.24 -33.65 10.13
C GLU A 329 -2.61 -34.04 10.70
N ASN A 330 -2.72 -34.11 12.03
CA ASN A 330 -3.94 -34.46 12.77
C ASN A 330 -4.40 -33.31 13.67
N ASN A 331 -5.67 -33.34 14.09
CA ASN A 331 -6.21 -32.33 15.01
C ASN A 331 -5.58 -32.39 16.43
N HIS A 332 -4.99 -33.51 16.84
CA HIS A 332 -4.26 -33.59 18.11
C HIS A 332 -3.01 -32.69 18.06
N ASP A 333 -2.26 -32.80 16.96
CA ASP A 333 -1.09 -31.95 16.69
C ASP A 333 -1.48 -30.46 16.67
N VAL A 334 -2.68 -30.12 16.18
CA VAL A 334 -3.22 -28.75 16.17
C VAL A 334 -3.27 -28.16 17.59
N VAL A 335 -3.78 -28.91 18.58
CA VAL A 335 -3.94 -28.43 19.97
C VAL A 335 -2.58 -28.25 20.64
N VAL A 336 -1.78 -29.32 20.68
CA VAL A 336 -0.43 -29.34 21.27
C VAL A 336 0.46 -28.25 20.66
N THR A 337 0.36 -28.06 19.35
CA THR A 337 1.13 -27.02 18.65
C THR A 337 0.61 -25.63 18.96
N ALA A 338 -0.71 -25.41 19.06
CA ALA A 338 -1.27 -24.08 19.32
C ALA A 338 -0.90 -23.56 20.72
N GLN A 339 -0.92 -24.42 21.74
CA GLN A 339 -0.42 -24.12 23.09
C GLN A 339 1.07 -23.73 23.04
N ASN A 340 1.92 -24.60 22.48
CA ASN A 340 3.36 -24.44 22.53
C ASN A 340 3.91 -23.38 21.55
N PHE A 341 3.14 -22.94 20.54
CA PHE A 341 3.57 -21.95 19.54
C PHE A 341 3.83 -20.54 20.11
N VAL A 342 3.43 -20.27 21.35
CA VAL A 342 3.89 -19.09 22.11
C VAL A 342 5.42 -19.09 22.27
N SER A 343 6.06 -20.27 22.28
CA SER A 343 7.52 -20.38 22.26
C SER A 343 8.10 -19.87 20.93
N GLU A 344 8.99 -18.86 21.00
CA GLU A 344 9.59 -18.25 19.80
C GLU A 344 10.47 -19.22 18.96
N ARG A 345 10.62 -20.49 19.35
CA ARG A 345 11.38 -21.52 18.63
C ARG A 345 10.54 -22.41 17.72
N LEU A 346 9.27 -22.68 18.03
CA LEU A 346 8.45 -23.52 17.18
C LEU A 346 8.05 -22.83 15.86
N CYS A 347 7.78 -23.65 14.85
CA CYS A 347 7.34 -23.25 13.51
C CYS A 347 6.40 -24.32 12.93
N PRO A 348 5.07 -24.17 13.12
CA PRO A 348 4.07 -25.08 12.59
C PRO A 348 4.08 -25.11 11.06
N ILE A 349 3.85 -26.28 10.46
CA ILE A 349 3.78 -26.48 9.01
C ILE A 349 2.48 -27.20 8.66
N PHE A 350 1.61 -26.51 7.92
CA PHE A 350 0.35 -27.05 7.38
C PHE A 350 0.49 -27.39 5.90
N GLN A 351 -0.15 -28.47 5.45
CA GLN A 351 -0.25 -28.85 4.03
C GLN A 351 -1.70 -28.66 3.57
N VAL A 352 -1.95 -27.77 2.60
CA VAL A 352 -3.32 -27.36 2.24
C VAL A 352 -3.60 -27.30 0.74
N SER A 353 -4.85 -27.60 0.39
CA SER A 353 -5.40 -27.47 -0.96
C SER A 353 -6.61 -26.52 -0.95
N ASN A 354 -6.49 -25.42 -1.69
CA ASN A 354 -7.61 -24.47 -1.86
C ASN A 354 -8.72 -25.00 -2.78
N VAL A 355 -8.45 -26.09 -3.53
CA VAL A 355 -9.34 -26.65 -4.55
C VAL A 355 -10.09 -27.88 -4.04
N THR A 356 -9.38 -28.80 -3.38
CA THR A 356 -9.96 -30.04 -2.80
C THR A 356 -10.39 -29.89 -1.34
N GLY A 357 -10.02 -28.79 -0.68
CA GLY A 357 -10.34 -28.52 0.73
C GLY A 357 -9.42 -29.19 1.75
N GLN A 358 -8.56 -30.12 1.32
CA GLN A 358 -7.63 -30.84 2.18
C GLN A 358 -6.79 -29.89 3.06
N GLY A 359 -6.74 -30.17 4.37
CA GLY A 359 -5.96 -29.41 5.36
C GLY A 359 -6.53 -28.04 5.75
N LEU A 360 -7.61 -27.56 5.14
CA LEU A 360 -8.20 -26.26 5.47
C LEU A 360 -8.81 -26.20 6.88
N ASP A 361 -9.28 -27.33 7.39
CA ASP A 361 -9.89 -27.39 8.71
C ASP A 361 -8.83 -27.41 9.82
N LEU A 362 -7.73 -28.15 9.64
CA LEU A 362 -6.56 -28.14 10.55
C LEU A 362 -6.05 -26.70 10.81
N ILE A 363 -5.84 -25.94 9.73
CA ILE A 363 -5.39 -24.54 9.85
C ILE A 363 -6.48 -23.64 10.44
N ARG A 364 -7.77 -23.86 10.15
CA ARG A 364 -8.86 -23.07 10.75
C ARG A 364 -8.97 -23.32 12.25
N ASN A 365 -8.81 -24.56 12.69
CA ASN A 365 -8.89 -24.97 14.08
C ASN A 365 -7.67 -24.46 14.87
N PHE A 366 -6.46 -24.54 14.29
CA PHE A 366 -5.27 -23.89 14.84
C PHE A 366 -5.46 -22.39 15.03
N LEU A 367 -5.93 -21.71 13.98
CA LEU A 367 -6.22 -20.27 13.99
C LEU A 367 -7.31 -19.89 15.02
N ASN A 368 -8.26 -20.78 15.32
CA ASN A 368 -9.23 -20.58 16.41
C ASN A 368 -8.58 -20.58 17.80
N ILE A 369 -7.63 -21.49 18.04
CA ILE A 369 -7.00 -21.70 19.36
C ILE A 369 -5.92 -20.65 19.66
N LEU A 370 -5.24 -20.10 18.64
CA LEU A 370 -4.15 -19.11 18.80
C LEU A 370 -4.44 -18.01 19.85
N PRO A 371 -3.66 -17.90 20.95
CA PRO A 371 -3.86 -16.85 21.95
C PRO A 371 -3.42 -15.47 21.42
N SER A 372 -3.92 -14.39 22.02
CA SER A 372 -3.36 -13.04 21.76
C SER A 372 -1.99 -12.93 22.43
N LEU A 373 -0.95 -12.69 21.61
CA LEU A 373 0.43 -12.52 22.09
C LEU A 373 0.75 -11.08 22.49
N ALA A 374 -0.10 -10.13 22.08
CA ALA A 374 0.29 -8.74 22.13
C ALA A 374 0.34 -8.17 23.55
N LYS A 375 1.54 -7.77 23.97
CA LYS A 375 1.81 -7.03 25.21
C LYS A 375 1.36 -5.56 25.11
N TYR A 376 0.12 -5.33 24.68
CA TYR A 376 -0.54 -4.03 24.85
C TYR A 376 -0.68 -3.75 26.35
N GLU A 377 -0.21 -2.58 26.73
CA GLU A 377 -0.17 -2.15 28.13
C GLU A 377 -1.58 -1.88 28.65
N THR A 378 -1.76 -1.88 29.97
CA THR A 378 -3.10 -1.97 30.61
C THR A 378 -4.00 -0.78 30.29
N ILE A 379 -5.29 -0.92 30.63
CA ILE A 379 -6.31 0.13 30.47
C ILE A 379 -5.89 1.46 31.12
N ASP A 380 -5.11 1.38 32.20
CA ASP A 380 -4.63 2.48 33.03
C ASP A 380 -3.49 3.31 32.40
N GLN A 381 -2.86 2.77 31.34
CA GLN A 381 -1.76 3.43 30.65
C GLN A 381 -2.30 4.46 29.63
N PRO A 382 -1.56 5.56 29.35
CA PRO A 382 -2.10 6.66 28.56
C PRO A 382 -2.40 6.22 27.12
N PHE A 383 -3.50 6.75 26.57
CA PHE A 383 -3.93 6.48 25.19
C PHE A 383 -2.80 6.79 24.18
N HIS A 384 -2.45 5.79 23.37
CA HIS A 384 -1.48 5.89 22.27
C HIS A 384 -1.99 5.11 21.05
N PHE A 385 -2.03 5.77 19.90
CA PHE A 385 -2.52 5.20 18.64
C PHE A 385 -1.66 5.64 17.44
N GLU A 386 -1.23 4.68 16.62
CA GLU A 386 -0.37 4.92 15.45
C GLU A 386 -1.18 5.08 14.16
N ILE A 387 -1.04 6.22 13.47
CA ILE A 387 -1.81 6.53 12.24
C ILE A 387 -1.18 5.84 11.03
N ASN A 388 -1.80 4.73 10.62
CA ASN A 388 -1.46 3.97 9.42
C ASN A 388 -2.04 4.60 8.14
N GLU A 389 -3.29 5.07 8.19
CA GLU A 389 -4.08 5.47 7.02
C GLU A 389 -4.85 6.77 7.31
N THR A 390 -5.09 7.59 6.28
CA THR A 390 -5.94 8.78 6.39
C THR A 390 -6.96 8.82 5.26
N TYR A 391 -8.21 9.10 5.58
CA TYR A 391 -9.33 9.19 4.67
C TYR A 391 -9.99 10.58 4.77
N SER A 392 -10.73 10.96 3.72
CA SER A 392 -11.58 12.15 3.73
C SER A 392 -13.00 11.67 3.43
N VAL A 393 -13.87 11.69 4.43
CA VAL A 393 -15.22 11.15 4.33
C VAL A 393 -16.20 12.34 4.25
N PRO A 394 -17.06 12.42 3.21
CA PRO A 394 -18.05 13.49 3.07
C PRO A 394 -18.89 13.64 4.36
N PHE A 395 -19.18 14.88 4.74
CA PHE A 395 -19.94 15.29 5.95
C PHE A 395 -19.32 14.91 7.32
N VAL A 396 -18.56 13.80 7.40
CA VAL A 396 -17.83 13.40 8.61
C VAL A 396 -16.59 14.27 8.81
N GLY A 397 -15.77 14.44 7.76
CA GLY A 397 -14.53 15.22 7.78
C GLY A 397 -13.27 14.37 7.56
N THR A 398 -12.18 14.74 8.26
CA THR A 398 -10.93 13.97 8.24
C THR A 398 -11.04 12.77 9.16
N VAL A 399 -10.67 11.59 8.65
CA VAL A 399 -10.76 10.31 9.36
C VAL A 399 -9.38 9.64 9.32
N VAL A 400 -8.93 9.09 10.43
CA VAL A 400 -7.64 8.40 10.56
C VAL A 400 -7.86 6.95 11.00
N SER A 401 -7.04 6.02 10.50
CA SER A 401 -7.12 4.59 10.82
C SER A 401 -5.73 4.04 11.15
N GLY A 402 -5.69 3.09 12.07
CA GLY A 402 -4.48 2.74 12.81
C GLY A 402 -4.67 1.59 13.79
N VAL A 403 -3.66 1.36 14.62
CA VAL A 403 -3.70 0.39 15.72
C VAL A 403 -3.48 1.13 17.04
N MET A 404 -4.30 0.82 18.04
CA MET A 404 -4.15 1.38 19.38
C MET A 404 -3.16 0.53 20.19
N ARG A 405 -2.16 1.16 20.82
CA ARG A 405 -1.07 0.49 21.55
C ARG A 405 -1.33 0.35 23.05
N SER A 406 -1.93 1.35 23.66
CA SER A 406 -2.19 1.44 25.11
C SER A 406 -3.44 2.27 25.40
N GLY A 407 -4.02 2.05 26.59
CA GLY A 407 -5.14 2.82 27.12
C GLY A 407 -6.51 2.56 26.50
N MET A 408 -7.44 3.46 26.84
CA MET A 408 -8.84 3.48 26.41
C MET A 408 -9.21 4.90 25.96
N ILE A 409 -10.15 5.04 25.03
CA ILE A 409 -10.57 6.36 24.53
C ILE A 409 -12.04 6.37 24.09
N HIS A 410 -12.76 7.46 24.38
CA HIS A 410 -14.20 7.63 24.19
C HIS A 410 -14.53 8.67 23.11
N ILE A 411 -15.76 8.66 22.59
CA ILE A 411 -16.27 9.75 21.75
C ILE A 411 -16.35 11.05 22.58
N GLY A 412 -15.78 12.14 22.04
CA GLY A 412 -15.72 13.45 22.68
C GLY A 412 -14.35 13.79 23.28
N ASP A 413 -13.52 12.78 23.57
CA ASP A 413 -12.23 12.97 24.24
C ASP A 413 -11.27 13.87 23.45
N LYS A 414 -10.47 14.64 24.20
CA LYS A 414 -9.39 15.47 23.67
C LYS A 414 -8.13 14.62 23.49
N VAL A 415 -7.47 14.81 22.36
CA VAL A 415 -6.24 14.07 22.00
C VAL A 415 -5.23 15.00 21.33
N LEU A 416 -3.95 14.71 21.53
CA LEU A 416 -2.83 15.37 20.86
C LEU A 416 -2.49 14.63 19.56
N LEU A 417 -2.60 15.32 18.42
CA LEU A 417 -2.21 14.83 17.11
C LEU A 417 -0.82 15.38 16.75
N GLY A 418 0.15 14.51 16.48
CA GLY A 418 1.49 14.93 16.06
C GLY A 418 2.47 13.76 15.94
N PRO A 419 3.78 14.02 15.78
CA PRO A 419 4.36 15.32 15.52
C PRO A 419 4.07 15.80 14.10
N ASP A 420 3.96 17.11 13.89
CA ASP A 420 3.85 17.71 12.56
C ASP A 420 5.23 17.80 11.86
N HIS A 421 5.36 18.62 10.82
CA HIS A 421 6.66 18.80 10.14
C HIS A 421 7.69 19.59 10.97
N ALA A 422 7.25 20.35 11.98
CA ALA A 422 8.10 21.09 12.92
C ALA A 422 8.37 20.34 14.24
N GLY A 423 7.67 19.22 14.50
CA GLY A 423 7.74 18.49 15.77
C GLY A 423 6.59 18.78 16.74
N GLN A 424 5.65 19.64 16.36
CA GLN A 424 4.59 20.12 17.22
C GLN A 424 3.39 19.17 17.26
N PHE A 425 2.65 19.22 18.37
CA PHE A 425 1.40 18.49 18.57
C PHE A 425 0.22 19.46 18.61
N VAL A 426 -0.89 19.10 17.95
CA VAL A 426 -2.10 19.90 17.84
C VAL A 426 -3.24 19.21 18.57
N THR A 427 -3.92 19.93 19.46
CA THR A 427 -5.12 19.42 20.16
C THR A 427 -6.30 19.26 19.20
N THR A 428 -6.92 18.09 19.18
CA THR A 428 -8.21 17.83 18.51
C THR A 428 -9.14 17.04 19.45
N THR A 429 -10.37 16.75 19.00
CA THR A 429 -11.31 15.88 19.71
C THR A 429 -11.83 14.79 18.78
N ILE A 430 -12.04 13.60 19.33
CA ILE A 430 -12.65 12.48 18.61
C ILE A 430 -14.16 12.75 18.42
N LYS A 431 -14.58 12.89 17.16
CA LYS A 431 -15.99 13.07 16.75
C LYS A 431 -16.77 11.75 16.69
N GLY A 432 -16.07 10.62 16.55
CA GLY A 432 -16.65 9.29 16.43
C GLY A 432 -15.59 8.21 16.26
N ILE A 433 -15.87 7.00 16.73
CA ILE A 433 -14.98 5.82 16.69
C ILE A 433 -15.67 4.72 15.89
N HIS A 434 -14.94 4.06 14.98
CA HIS A 434 -15.45 2.89 14.27
C HIS A 434 -14.45 1.72 14.35
N LEU A 435 -14.94 0.51 14.64
CA LEU A 435 -14.20 -0.74 14.60
C LEU A 435 -14.79 -1.61 13.49
N LYS A 436 -13.95 -2.03 12.53
CA LYS A 436 -14.33 -2.85 11.35
C LYS A 436 -15.56 -2.35 10.56
N ARG A 437 -15.82 -1.02 10.62
CA ARG A 437 -16.95 -0.24 10.05
C ARG A 437 -18.16 -0.04 10.97
N VAL A 438 -18.32 -0.81 12.04
CA VAL A 438 -19.37 -0.55 13.04
C VAL A 438 -18.94 0.63 13.93
N SER A 439 -19.86 1.56 14.21
CA SER A 439 -19.60 2.68 15.13
C SER A 439 -19.68 2.19 16.58
N ILE A 440 -18.71 2.57 17.41
CA ILE A 440 -18.62 2.17 18.83
C ILE A 440 -18.40 3.40 19.74
N PRO A 441 -18.86 3.38 21.00
CA PRO A 441 -18.69 4.52 21.92
C PRO A 441 -17.26 4.65 22.48
N VAL A 442 -16.55 3.52 22.60
CA VAL A 442 -15.25 3.40 23.29
C VAL A 442 -14.35 2.43 22.52
N ALA A 443 -13.05 2.72 22.41
CA ALA A 443 -12.04 1.78 21.90
C ALA A 443 -11.08 1.34 23.03
N ARG A 444 -10.52 0.13 22.91
CA ARG A 444 -9.50 -0.42 23.83
C ARG A 444 -8.20 -0.79 23.12
N ALA A 445 -7.10 -0.79 23.87
CA ALA A 445 -5.77 -1.13 23.37
C ALA A 445 -5.76 -2.47 22.62
N GLY A 446 -5.04 -2.51 21.50
CA GLY A 446 -4.95 -3.65 20.59
C GLY A 446 -5.97 -3.70 19.45
N GLN A 447 -7.04 -2.90 19.47
CA GLN A 447 -8.05 -2.88 18.40
C GLN A 447 -7.59 -2.04 17.19
N SER A 448 -7.95 -2.47 15.97
CA SER A 448 -7.72 -1.71 14.73
C SER A 448 -8.86 -0.73 14.46
N VAL A 449 -8.79 0.44 15.06
CA VAL A 449 -9.87 1.43 15.09
C VAL A 449 -9.67 2.60 14.12
N THR A 450 -10.77 3.26 13.81
CA THR A 450 -10.85 4.39 12.88
C THR A 450 -11.54 5.59 13.56
N PHE A 451 -10.82 6.69 13.70
CA PHE A 451 -11.27 7.91 14.40
C PHE A 451 -11.62 9.03 13.43
N ALA A 452 -12.80 9.64 13.61
CA ALA A 452 -13.13 10.91 12.98
C ALA A 452 -12.61 12.08 13.84
N LEU A 453 -11.84 13.01 13.26
CA LEU A 453 -11.19 14.10 14.00
C LEU A 453 -11.87 15.45 13.75
N LYS A 454 -12.12 16.21 14.82
CA LYS A 454 -12.76 17.53 14.75
C LYS A 454 -11.77 18.62 14.29
N ASN A 455 -12.21 19.47 13.37
CA ASN A 455 -11.51 20.67 12.86
C ASN A 455 -10.11 20.46 12.21
N ILE A 456 -9.61 19.23 12.07
CA ILE A 456 -8.36 18.94 11.35
C ILE A 456 -8.63 18.74 9.85
N ARG A 457 -7.77 19.29 8.99
CA ARG A 457 -7.80 19.08 7.53
C ARG A 457 -6.90 17.90 7.16
N ARG A 458 -7.33 16.99 6.28
CA ARG A 458 -6.53 15.82 5.85
C ARG A 458 -5.12 16.17 5.36
N THR A 459 -4.93 17.36 4.79
CA THR A 459 -3.61 17.86 4.32
C THR A 459 -2.59 18.11 5.43
N THR A 460 -2.99 18.24 6.70
CA THR A 460 -2.06 18.40 7.83
C THR A 460 -1.67 17.07 8.47
N ILE A 461 -2.34 15.96 8.12
CA ILE A 461 -2.07 14.63 8.68
C ILE A 461 -1.16 13.82 7.76
N ARG A 462 -0.07 13.26 8.31
CA ARG A 462 0.78 12.28 7.62
C ARG A 462 0.64 10.88 8.23
N LYS A 463 0.91 9.84 7.44
CA LYS A 463 1.15 8.48 7.97
C LYS A 463 2.38 8.52 8.89
N GLY A 464 2.34 7.79 10.00
CA GLY A 464 3.41 7.81 11.00
C GLY A 464 3.27 8.89 12.08
N GLN A 465 2.24 9.74 12.02
CA GLN A 465 1.80 10.50 13.19
C GLN A 465 1.11 9.58 14.20
N VAL A 466 1.03 10.04 15.44
CA VAL A 466 0.30 9.41 16.53
C VAL A 466 -0.83 10.30 17.02
N LEU A 467 -1.84 9.66 17.62
CA LEU A 467 -2.72 10.31 18.58
C LEU A 467 -2.28 9.89 19.98
N LEU A 468 -2.19 10.85 20.89
CA LEU A 468 -1.80 10.66 22.28
C LEU A 468 -2.84 11.32 23.21
N SER A 469 -2.89 10.88 24.48
CA SER A 469 -3.75 11.51 25.50
C SER A 469 -3.49 13.02 25.62
N TYR A 470 -4.54 13.82 25.81
CA TYR A 470 -4.40 15.25 26.13
C TYR A 470 -4.63 15.48 27.64
N GLU A 471 -3.53 15.75 28.34
CA GLU A 471 -3.54 16.22 29.72
C GLU A 471 -3.11 17.69 29.72
N LYS A 472 -3.82 18.56 30.46
CA LYS A 472 -3.55 20.01 30.45
C LYS A 472 -2.21 20.37 31.08
N ASP A 473 -1.86 19.64 32.14
CA ASP A 473 -0.81 20.02 33.10
C ASP A 473 0.51 19.25 32.86
N LYS A 474 0.54 18.35 31.86
CA LYS A 474 1.75 17.70 31.36
C LYS A 474 2.30 18.44 30.14
N PRO A 475 3.63 18.48 29.94
CA PRO A 475 4.23 19.05 28.73
C PRO A 475 3.85 18.22 27.50
N THR A 476 3.91 18.85 26.32
CA THR A 476 3.74 18.13 25.05
C THR A 476 4.77 17.02 24.90
N PRO A 477 4.40 15.83 24.41
CA PRO A 477 5.29 14.69 24.27
C PRO A 477 6.48 15.00 23.34
N PRO A 478 7.69 14.45 23.62
CA PRO A 478 8.89 14.79 22.87
C PRO A 478 8.86 14.22 21.45
N SER A 479 9.21 15.05 20.46
CA SER A 479 9.47 14.60 19.09
C SER A 479 10.97 14.52 18.83
N SER A 480 11.48 13.35 18.46
CA SER A 480 12.91 13.10 18.33
C SER A 480 13.37 13.15 16.88
N ARG A 481 14.44 13.92 16.61
CA ARG A 481 15.22 13.81 15.36
C ARG A 481 16.36 12.80 15.48
N ARG A 482 16.96 12.69 16.67
CA ARG A 482 18.07 11.78 16.96
C ARG A 482 17.63 10.68 17.90
N PHE A 483 18.18 9.48 17.70
CA PHE A 483 17.97 8.33 18.57
C PHE A 483 19.16 7.37 18.50
N GLU A 484 19.51 6.77 19.62
CA GLU A 484 20.43 5.62 19.69
C GLU A 484 19.64 4.33 19.46
N ALA A 485 20.23 3.32 18.80
CA ALA A 485 19.66 1.97 18.75
C ALA A 485 20.74 0.88 18.55
N GLU A 486 20.46 -0.36 18.99
CA GLU A 486 21.32 -1.53 18.71
C GLU A 486 21.02 -2.08 17.31
N VAL A 487 22.06 -2.24 16.49
CA VAL A 487 21.95 -2.58 15.07
C VAL A 487 22.55 -3.95 14.80
N LEU A 488 21.76 -4.88 14.26
CA LEU A 488 22.21 -6.17 13.73
C LEU A 488 22.20 -6.15 12.18
N VAL A 489 23.38 -6.34 11.59
CA VAL A 489 23.55 -6.39 10.13
C VAL A 489 23.35 -7.81 9.61
N LEU A 490 22.12 -8.20 9.24
CA LEU A 490 21.82 -9.56 8.76
C LEU A 490 22.56 -9.91 7.46
N TYR A 491 22.48 -9.04 6.45
CA TYR A 491 23.22 -9.17 5.21
C TYR A 491 23.35 -7.82 4.51
N HIS A 492 24.59 -7.37 4.31
CA HIS A 492 24.90 -6.13 3.61
C HIS A 492 26.20 -6.26 2.81
N SER A 493 26.12 -6.00 1.50
CA SER A 493 27.19 -6.24 0.52
C SER A 493 28.30 -5.18 0.47
N THR A 494 28.26 -4.18 1.37
CA THR A 494 29.28 -3.11 1.48
C THR A 494 29.55 -2.77 2.94
N THR A 495 30.63 -2.04 3.21
CA THR A 495 30.93 -1.56 4.57
C THR A 495 30.07 -0.36 4.91
N ILE A 496 29.40 -0.39 6.07
CA ILE A 496 28.68 0.75 6.65
C ILE A 496 29.66 1.56 7.51
N LYS A 497 29.54 2.89 7.49
CA LYS A 497 30.39 3.86 8.19
C LYS A 497 29.52 5.01 8.75
N SER A 498 30.11 5.87 9.58
CA SER A 498 29.55 7.20 9.87
C SER A 498 29.15 7.94 8.57
N LYS A 499 28.08 8.73 8.64
CA LYS A 499 27.40 9.44 7.54
C LYS A 499 26.71 8.55 6.50
N TYR A 500 26.68 7.22 6.69
CA TYR A 500 25.86 6.33 5.85
C TYR A 500 24.36 6.62 6.03
N GLN A 501 23.61 6.74 4.93
CA GLN A 501 22.17 7.00 4.95
C GLN A 501 21.36 5.75 4.61
N ALA A 502 20.41 5.41 5.48
CA ALA A 502 19.50 4.28 5.35
C ALA A 502 18.03 4.76 5.34
N MET A 503 17.14 3.98 4.73
CA MET A 503 15.70 4.18 4.84
C MET A 503 15.17 3.40 6.04
N VAL A 504 14.86 4.10 7.12
CA VAL A 504 14.27 3.56 8.35
C VAL A 504 12.77 3.37 8.16
N HIS A 505 12.26 2.24 8.60
CA HIS A 505 10.84 1.96 8.80
C HIS A 505 10.59 1.75 10.30
N CYS A 506 9.57 2.45 10.84
CA CYS A 506 9.20 2.48 12.26
C CYS A 506 7.68 2.59 12.39
N GLY A 507 6.98 1.49 12.68
CA GLY A 507 5.51 1.48 12.58
C GLY A 507 5.06 1.96 11.20
N ALA A 508 4.23 3.00 11.15
CA ALA A 508 3.81 3.66 9.90
C ALA A 508 4.83 4.68 9.33
N VAL A 509 5.83 5.11 10.11
CA VAL A 509 6.88 6.06 9.68
C VAL A 509 7.83 5.40 8.69
N ARG A 510 8.20 6.15 7.65
CA ARG A 510 9.17 5.71 6.63
C ARG A 510 10.01 6.88 6.15
N GLN A 511 11.27 6.95 6.60
CA GLN A 511 12.11 8.13 6.40
C GLN A 511 13.60 7.78 6.26
N THR A 512 14.37 8.60 5.56
CA THR A 512 15.83 8.49 5.55
C THR A 512 16.40 8.98 6.87
N ALA A 513 17.27 8.17 7.49
CA ALA A 513 18.14 8.62 8.58
C ALA A 513 19.61 8.47 8.18
N SER A 514 20.45 9.40 8.64
CA SER A 514 21.91 9.29 8.60
C SER A 514 22.42 8.70 9.90
N ILE A 515 23.36 7.77 9.80
CA ILE A 515 24.20 7.34 10.92
C ILE A 515 25.15 8.49 11.26
N ILE A 516 25.11 9.01 12.49
CA ILE A 516 26.10 9.96 12.99
C ILE A 516 27.27 9.17 13.57
N THR A 517 27.02 8.48 14.68
CA THR A 517 28.03 7.88 15.57
C THR A 517 27.87 6.36 15.62
N THR A 518 28.98 5.62 15.69
CA THR A 518 29.01 4.15 15.73
C THR A 518 30.14 3.67 16.66
N ASP A 519 29.85 2.73 17.56
CA ASP A 519 30.87 2.14 18.47
C ASP A 519 32.09 1.58 17.71
N LYS A 520 31.84 1.05 16.52
CA LYS A 520 32.84 0.51 15.60
C LYS A 520 33.10 1.50 14.47
N THR A 521 34.34 1.62 14.04
CA THR A 521 34.74 2.47 12.89
C THR A 521 34.11 2.02 11.56
N VAL A 522 33.72 0.74 11.49
CA VAL A 522 33.06 0.10 10.34
C VAL A 522 32.08 -0.97 10.83
N LEU A 523 30.97 -1.17 10.11
CA LEU A 523 30.05 -2.30 10.31
C LEU A 523 29.96 -3.14 9.03
N ARG A 524 29.92 -4.47 9.19
CA ARG A 524 29.86 -5.49 8.14
C ARG A 524 28.73 -6.49 8.43
N THR A 525 28.48 -7.41 7.50
CA THR A 525 27.52 -8.51 7.70
C THR A 525 27.89 -9.35 8.94
N GLY A 526 26.93 -9.57 9.83
CA GLY A 526 27.08 -10.27 11.10
C GLY A 526 27.36 -9.36 12.31
N ASP A 527 27.73 -8.08 12.11
CA ASP A 527 28.02 -7.17 13.21
C ASP A 527 26.78 -6.81 14.03
N ARG A 528 27.00 -6.69 15.35
CA ARG A 528 26.23 -5.88 16.28
C ARG A 528 27.03 -4.66 16.72
N ALA A 529 26.35 -3.52 16.94
CA ALA A 529 26.86 -2.31 17.58
C ALA A 529 25.70 -1.39 17.98
N LYS A 530 25.91 -0.47 18.93
CA LYS A 530 25.06 0.71 19.11
C LYS A 530 25.40 1.76 18.04
N VAL A 531 24.38 2.48 17.61
CA VAL A 531 24.46 3.45 16.51
C VAL A 531 23.52 4.62 16.79
N GLU A 532 24.03 5.85 16.65
CA GLU A 532 23.23 7.07 16.68
C GLU A 532 22.71 7.38 15.26
N PHE A 533 21.39 7.50 15.12
CA PHE A 533 20.71 7.87 13.89
C PHE A 533 20.10 9.28 13.99
N GLU A 534 20.13 10.02 12.90
CA GLU A 534 19.46 11.31 12.75
C GLU A 534 18.49 11.30 11.55
N PHE A 535 17.22 11.58 11.81
CA PHE A 535 16.18 11.74 10.81
C PHE A 535 16.41 13.00 9.95
N VAL A 536 16.62 12.78 8.65
CA VAL A 536 17.05 13.82 7.71
C VAL A 536 15.99 14.89 7.47
N LYS A 537 14.69 14.52 7.42
CA LYS A 537 13.62 15.43 7.02
C LYS A 537 12.76 15.95 8.18
N THR A 538 12.09 15.09 8.96
CA THR A 538 11.21 15.51 10.07
C THR A 538 11.52 14.80 11.39
N PRO A 539 11.27 15.44 12.55
CA PRO A 539 11.17 14.72 13.83
C PRO A 539 9.97 13.78 13.83
N GLU A 540 10.09 12.68 14.56
CA GLU A 540 9.07 11.64 14.69
C GLU A 540 8.90 11.29 16.18
N TYR A 541 7.76 10.71 16.55
CA TYR A 541 7.54 10.19 17.92
C TYR A 541 8.02 8.74 17.96
N LEU A 542 8.85 8.40 18.96
CA LEU A 542 9.44 7.09 19.15
C LEU A 542 9.32 6.70 20.63
N THR A 543 8.82 5.49 20.91
CA THR A 543 8.84 4.89 22.25
C THR A 543 10.01 3.92 22.39
N ILE A 544 10.52 3.75 23.61
CA ILE A 544 11.52 2.72 23.94
C ILE A 544 10.92 1.33 23.61
N GLY A 545 11.78 0.37 23.24
CA GLY A 545 11.35 -0.96 22.80
C GLY A 545 10.85 -1.06 21.35
N THR A 546 10.64 0.07 20.65
CA THR A 546 10.18 0.05 19.25
C THR A 546 11.19 -0.61 18.33
N ARG A 547 10.77 -1.67 17.61
CA ARG A 547 11.60 -2.36 16.62
C ARG A 547 11.66 -1.55 15.31
N LEU A 548 12.87 -1.45 14.76
CA LEU A 548 13.19 -0.63 13.60
C LEU A 548 13.78 -1.49 12.47
N VAL A 549 13.44 -1.21 11.21
CA VAL A 549 13.94 -1.96 10.05
C VAL A 549 14.56 -1.01 9.01
N ASN A 550 15.82 -1.26 8.66
CA ASN A 550 16.59 -0.40 7.76
C ASN A 550 16.79 -1.03 6.38
N PHE A 551 16.55 -0.23 5.33
CA PHE A 551 16.74 -0.60 3.93
C PHE A 551 17.76 0.29 3.22
N GLN A 552 18.66 -0.32 2.47
CA GLN A 552 19.55 0.38 1.54
C GLN A 552 18.80 0.81 0.28
N ARG A 553 19.05 2.04 -0.20
CA ARG A 553 18.59 2.50 -1.53
C ARG A 553 19.80 2.68 -2.45
N ARG A 554 20.06 1.72 -3.35
CA ARG A 554 20.89 1.94 -4.54
C ARG A 554 20.00 2.39 -5.71
N ALA A 555 20.55 3.25 -6.58
CA ALA A 555 19.81 3.88 -7.66
C ALA A 555 19.90 3.13 -9.01
N ASN A 556 20.78 2.13 -9.14
CA ASN A 556 21.00 1.35 -10.37
C ASN A 556 21.02 -0.16 -10.10
N GLU A 557 20.51 -0.89 -11.10
CA GLU A 557 20.69 -2.29 -11.52
C GLU A 557 20.88 -3.44 -10.49
N ARG A 558 20.24 -4.58 -10.82
CA ARG A 558 20.41 -5.95 -10.30
C ARG A 558 21.40 -6.13 -9.12
N CYS A 559 20.89 -6.08 -7.89
CA CYS A 559 21.58 -6.59 -6.70
C CYS A 559 20.56 -7.16 -5.70
N ARG A 560 20.99 -8.13 -4.88
CA ARG A 560 20.20 -8.62 -3.73
C ARG A 560 19.82 -7.46 -2.82
N LYS A 561 18.61 -7.51 -2.27
CA LYS A 561 18.15 -6.57 -1.25
C LYS A 561 18.85 -6.93 0.07
N ASN A 562 19.36 -5.92 0.76
CA ASN A 562 20.12 -6.06 2.00
C ASN A 562 19.22 -5.78 3.20
N TYR A 563 19.30 -6.61 4.24
CA TYR A 563 18.43 -6.56 5.43
C TYR A 563 19.24 -6.13 6.65
N GLN A 564 18.70 -5.20 7.42
CA GLN A 564 19.30 -4.68 8.64
C GLN A 564 18.20 -4.43 9.67
N VAL A 565 18.40 -4.99 10.87
CA VAL A 565 17.41 -5.03 11.95
C VAL A 565 17.94 -4.23 13.11
N ILE A 566 17.06 -3.49 13.75
CA ILE A 566 17.44 -2.55 14.81
C ILE A 566 16.49 -2.72 15.99
N GLY A 567 17.08 -2.97 17.16
CA GLY A 567 16.40 -3.16 18.43
C GLY A 567 16.65 -2.02 19.40
N LEU A 568 15.67 -1.79 20.27
CA LEU A 568 15.79 -0.99 21.47
C LEU A 568 15.56 -1.95 22.65
N ASN A 569 16.55 -2.13 23.51
CA ASN A 569 16.50 -3.17 24.54
C ASN A 569 15.67 -2.76 25.75
N HIS A 570 14.93 -3.73 26.29
CA HIS A 570 14.49 -3.77 27.68
C HIS A 570 15.14 -4.98 28.34
N THR A 571 15.69 -4.82 29.54
CA THR A 571 15.95 -5.94 30.46
C THR A 571 15.82 -5.49 31.91
N HIS A 572 14.99 -6.24 32.64
CA HIS A 572 14.83 -6.28 34.10
C HIS A 572 14.30 -5.04 34.83
N THR A 573 13.35 -5.33 35.72
CA THR A 573 12.55 -4.43 36.55
C THR A 573 12.95 -4.55 38.02
N LEU A 574 12.95 -3.44 38.77
CA LEU A 574 12.66 -3.47 40.21
C LEU A 574 12.21 -2.08 40.72
N ASN A 575 11.00 -2.06 41.29
CA ASN A 575 10.37 -1.15 42.26
C ASN A 575 10.74 0.36 42.38
N ALA A 576 9.73 1.18 42.03
CA ALA A 576 9.11 2.24 42.86
C ALA A 576 9.65 3.70 42.90
N CYS A 577 8.73 4.59 43.30
CA CYS A 577 8.86 5.99 43.76
C CYS A 577 9.07 7.15 42.75
N PHE A 578 7.93 7.64 42.24
CA PHE A 578 7.45 9.06 42.28
C PHE A 578 8.29 10.27 41.80
N TYR A 579 7.59 11.11 41.02
CA TYR A 579 7.73 12.58 40.83
C TYR A 579 9.09 13.20 40.46
N GLY A 580 9.10 13.94 39.34
CA GLY A 580 10.11 14.98 39.05
C GLY A 580 10.48 15.06 37.58
N HIS A 581 10.42 16.26 36.99
CA HIS A 581 10.84 16.48 35.61
C HIS A 581 12.36 16.47 35.47
N ASP A 582 12.93 15.41 34.88
CA ASP A 582 14.20 15.51 34.16
C ASP A 582 14.27 14.44 33.05
N LEU A 583 14.32 14.86 31.78
CA LEU A 583 14.34 13.93 30.64
C LEU A 583 15.79 13.67 30.24
N LYS A 584 16.49 12.87 31.06
CA LYS A 584 17.89 12.50 30.87
C LYS A 584 18.07 10.99 30.76
N ILE A 585 18.97 10.59 29.87
CA ILE A 585 19.63 9.28 29.92
C ILE A 585 20.40 9.21 31.26
N ILE A 586 20.40 8.05 31.91
CA ILE A 586 20.90 7.90 33.28
C ILE A 586 22.43 8.10 33.34
N VAL A 587 22.84 9.29 33.81
CA VAL A 587 24.11 9.60 34.53
C VAL A 587 25.38 9.59 33.63
N PHE A 588 26.34 10.54 33.69
CA PHE A 588 26.75 11.49 34.76
C PHE A 588 26.67 13.00 34.38
N LEU A 589 27.15 13.84 35.32
CA LEU A 589 27.27 15.32 35.37
C LEU A 589 28.04 15.93 34.15
N GLU A 590 28.03 17.23 33.86
CA GLU A 590 27.70 18.45 34.65
C GLU A 590 27.16 19.62 33.75
N LYS A 591 26.88 20.80 34.32
CA LYS A 591 26.44 22.02 33.59
C LYS A 591 27.61 22.90 33.11
N ILE A 592 27.40 23.66 32.02
CA ILE A 592 27.39 25.16 31.97
C ILE A 592 27.05 25.68 30.55
N GLU A 593 26.49 26.90 30.49
CA GLU A 593 25.98 27.66 29.33
C GLU A 593 26.93 28.85 28.97
N PRO A 594 26.64 29.79 28.02
CA PRO A 594 25.81 29.79 26.79
C PRO A 594 26.49 30.49 25.56
N SER A 595 25.81 30.57 24.39
CA SER A 595 25.75 31.69 23.39
C SER A 595 25.36 31.18 21.98
N ILE A 596 24.25 31.60 21.32
CA ILE A 596 23.95 32.89 20.61
C ILE A 596 24.78 33.01 19.30
N SER A 597 24.21 33.06 18.07
CA SER A 597 23.22 34.05 17.58
C SER A 597 22.35 33.66 16.34
N HIS A 598 21.43 34.58 15.98
CA HIS A 598 20.41 34.67 14.91
C HIS A 598 20.79 34.26 13.45
N MET A 599 19.85 33.94 12.53
CA MET A 599 18.90 34.88 11.85
C MET A 599 17.52 34.34 11.36
N LYS A 600 16.70 35.29 10.87
CA LYS A 600 15.26 35.31 10.47
C LYS A 600 15.13 35.62 8.95
N MET A 601 14.03 35.57 8.18
CA MET A 601 12.57 35.25 8.20
C MET A 601 12.13 35.21 6.68
N SER A 602 10.94 34.85 6.14
CA SER A 602 9.68 34.18 6.58
C SER A 602 8.73 33.96 5.38
N GLY A 603 7.84 32.95 5.42
CA GLY A 603 6.69 32.78 4.48
C GLY A 603 7.04 32.07 3.14
N SER A 604 6.09 31.56 2.35
CA SER A 604 4.65 31.27 2.57
C SER A 604 4.12 30.20 1.57
N SER A 605 2.96 29.60 1.86
CA SER A 605 2.23 28.59 1.05
C SER A 605 1.39 29.24 -0.10
N PRO A 606 0.62 28.56 -1.03
CA PRO A 606 0.00 27.21 -0.90
C PRO A 606 -0.37 26.31 -2.15
N LEU A 607 -0.65 25.03 -1.85
CA LEU A 607 -1.75 24.13 -2.35
C LEU A 607 -2.10 23.88 -3.86
N ALA A 608 -1.91 22.61 -4.27
CA ALA A 608 -2.94 21.67 -4.84
C ALA A 608 -3.56 21.96 -6.26
N PRO A 609 -4.46 21.12 -6.85
CA PRO A 609 -5.02 19.81 -6.43
C PRO A 609 -5.05 18.67 -7.50
N ASN A 610 -5.63 17.51 -7.13
CA ASN A 610 -5.94 16.37 -8.04
C ASN A 610 -7.26 16.55 -8.81
N THR A 611 -7.50 15.75 -9.87
CA THR A 611 -8.80 15.62 -10.56
C THR A 611 -9.53 14.30 -10.24
N PRO A 612 -10.88 14.26 -10.23
CA PRO A 612 -11.68 13.08 -9.86
C PRO A 612 -12.07 12.17 -11.05
N SER A 613 -12.68 11.03 -10.71
CA SER A 613 -13.30 10.05 -11.62
C SER A 613 -14.68 10.47 -12.14
N THR A 614 -15.12 9.86 -13.25
CA THR A 614 -16.47 10.02 -13.83
C THR A 614 -17.55 9.26 -13.05
N PRO A 615 -18.69 9.89 -12.71
CA PRO A 615 -19.91 9.17 -12.34
C PRO A 615 -20.71 8.71 -13.59
N VAL A 616 -21.70 7.85 -13.37
CA VAL A 616 -22.81 7.63 -14.31
C VAL A 616 -23.98 8.49 -13.84
N LEU A 617 -24.69 9.14 -14.77
CA LEU A 617 -25.93 9.88 -14.49
C LEU A 617 -27.03 9.46 -15.47
N SER A 618 -28.25 9.37 -14.96
CA SER A 618 -29.48 9.19 -15.72
C SER A 618 -29.95 10.51 -16.33
N ALA A 619 -30.66 10.44 -17.47
CA ALA A 619 -31.08 11.58 -18.27
C ALA A 619 -32.28 12.35 -17.69
N ALA A 620 -32.25 12.70 -16.40
CA ALA A 620 -33.41 13.24 -15.68
C ALA A 620 -33.10 14.38 -14.67
N ILE A 621 -31.85 14.85 -14.55
CA ILE A 621 -31.46 15.84 -13.52
C ILE A 621 -30.47 16.90 -14.07
N THR A 622 -30.79 17.54 -15.20
CA THR A 622 -29.90 18.55 -15.83
C THR A 622 -30.61 19.81 -16.34
N THR A 623 -31.59 20.31 -15.60
CA THR A 623 -32.09 21.69 -15.76
C THR A 623 -31.45 22.59 -14.71
N GLY A 624 -30.81 23.70 -15.13
CA GLY A 624 -30.35 24.78 -14.22
C GLY A 624 -29.03 24.60 -13.47
N LEU A 625 -28.08 23.77 -13.92
CA LEU A 625 -26.75 23.62 -13.28
C LEU A 625 -25.61 24.15 -14.18
N SER A 626 -25.04 25.30 -13.80
CA SER A 626 -23.85 25.85 -14.45
C SER A 626 -22.56 25.22 -13.89
N PHE A 627 -21.73 24.62 -14.74
CA PHE A 627 -20.47 23.99 -14.31
C PHE A 627 -19.25 24.83 -14.68
N LYS A 628 -18.36 25.09 -13.70
CA LYS A 628 -17.03 25.71 -13.91
C LYS A 628 -15.94 24.67 -13.66
N ARG A 629 -15.05 24.45 -14.65
CA ARG A 629 -13.98 23.43 -14.54
C ARG A 629 -12.62 24.01 -14.90
N HIS A 630 -11.70 23.96 -13.93
CA HIS A 630 -10.33 24.49 -14.04
C HIS A 630 -9.32 23.42 -14.46
N TYR A 631 -8.40 23.78 -15.35
CA TYR A 631 -7.31 22.93 -15.83
C TYR A 631 -5.96 23.63 -15.67
N ARG A 632 -4.92 22.89 -15.26
CA ARG A 632 -3.50 23.30 -15.26
C ARG A 632 -2.61 22.10 -15.64
N PRO A 633 -1.45 22.27 -16.28
CA PRO A 633 -0.95 23.48 -16.92
C PRO A 633 -0.92 23.35 -18.46
N TYR A 634 -1.50 24.34 -19.13
CA TYR A 634 -1.44 24.50 -20.59
C TYR A 634 -1.06 25.95 -20.90
N PHE A 635 -0.33 26.17 -22.00
CA PHE A 635 0.18 27.48 -22.37
C PHE A 635 -0.77 28.16 -23.36
N THR A 636 -1.05 29.44 -23.13
CA THR A 636 -1.87 30.24 -24.06
C THR A 636 -1.06 30.60 -25.30
N LYS A 637 -1.74 30.92 -26.40
CA LYS A 637 -1.07 31.37 -27.64
C LYS A 637 -0.20 32.62 -27.41
N ARG A 638 -0.61 33.49 -26.48
CA ARG A 638 0.17 34.66 -26.02
C ARG A 638 1.41 34.25 -25.22
N GLN A 639 1.29 33.30 -24.30
CA GLN A 639 2.44 32.75 -23.55
C GLN A 639 3.43 32.04 -24.48
N LEU A 640 2.95 31.26 -25.44
CA LEU A 640 3.81 30.60 -26.44
C LEU A 640 4.48 31.59 -27.39
N ALA A 641 3.79 32.65 -27.83
CA ALA A 641 4.41 33.74 -28.59
C ALA A 641 5.54 34.41 -27.76
N THR A 642 5.27 34.70 -26.48
CA THR A 642 6.23 35.31 -25.56
C THR A 642 7.46 34.42 -25.31
N LEU A 643 7.27 33.12 -25.06
CA LEU A 643 8.38 32.17 -24.91
C LEU A 643 9.21 32.01 -26.18
N ASN A 644 8.59 32.12 -27.37
CA ASN A 644 9.32 32.12 -28.63
C ASN A 644 9.98 33.48 -28.96
N SER A 645 9.57 34.59 -28.34
CA SER A 645 10.26 35.89 -28.46
C SER A 645 11.39 36.07 -27.45
N LEU A 646 11.32 35.44 -26.28
CA LEU A 646 12.38 35.44 -25.25
C LEU A 646 13.61 34.58 -25.62
N LYS A 647 13.50 33.74 -26.66
CA LYS A 647 14.66 33.08 -27.27
C LYS A 647 15.55 34.11 -27.95
N LYS A 648 16.87 33.96 -27.84
CA LYS A 648 17.90 34.96 -28.19
C LYS A 648 17.89 35.53 -29.62
N ASN A 649 17.04 35.03 -30.53
CA ASN A 649 16.62 35.72 -31.75
C ASN A 649 15.14 35.38 -31.97
N GLY A 650 14.30 36.39 -32.19
CA GLY A 650 12.84 36.26 -32.12
C GLY A 650 12.17 35.53 -33.29
N ALA A 651 10.90 35.18 -33.07
CA ALA A 651 9.97 34.50 -33.96
C ALA A 651 10.33 33.05 -34.34
N MET A 652 9.33 32.16 -34.21
CA MET A 652 9.43 30.74 -34.56
C MET A 652 9.68 30.58 -36.07
N THR A 653 10.93 30.36 -36.46
CA THR A 653 11.29 30.21 -37.88
C THR A 653 10.69 28.93 -38.45
N VAL A 654 10.27 28.94 -39.72
CA VAL A 654 9.81 27.74 -40.47
C VAL A 654 10.80 26.57 -40.33
N LYS A 655 12.11 26.85 -40.29
CA LYS A 655 13.18 25.87 -40.05
C LYS A 655 13.05 25.15 -38.70
N GLU A 656 12.59 25.81 -37.63
CA GLU A 656 12.35 25.16 -36.33
C GLU A 656 11.11 24.26 -36.39
N ILE A 657 10.02 24.69 -37.04
CA ILE A 657 8.80 23.89 -37.25
C ILE A 657 9.13 22.59 -37.99
N ASN A 658 9.87 22.70 -39.10
CA ASN A 658 10.36 21.55 -39.87
C ASN A 658 11.23 20.61 -39.00
N THR A 659 12.09 21.17 -38.15
CA THR A 659 12.95 20.41 -37.24
C THR A 659 12.16 19.69 -36.15
N ARG A 660 11.10 20.31 -35.61
CA ARG A 660 10.17 19.67 -34.65
C ARG A 660 9.44 18.51 -35.30
N HIS A 661 8.80 18.71 -36.45
CA HIS A 661 8.08 17.63 -37.14
C HIS A 661 9.00 16.46 -37.52
N ALA A 662 10.22 16.73 -38.03
CA ALA A 662 11.22 15.71 -38.31
C ALA A 662 11.62 14.92 -37.05
N SER A 663 11.78 15.60 -35.90
CA SER A 663 12.08 14.97 -34.62
C SER A 663 10.92 14.12 -34.09
N CYS A 664 9.68 14.62 -34.17
CA CYS A 664 8.49 13.84 -33.81
C CYS A 664 8.30 12.59 -34.68
N LYS A 665 8.63 12.67 -35.98
CA LYS A 665 8.67 11.50 -36.88
C LYS A 665 9.75 10.51 -36.48
N PHE A 666 10.99 10.98 -36.27
CA PHE A 666 12.12 10.17 -35.82
C PHE A 666 11.83 9.43 -34.50
N ILE A 667 11.18 10.10 -33.53
CA ILE A 667 10.69 9.50 -32.30
C ILE A 667 9.68 8.38 -32.57
N GLN A 668 8.75 8.58 -33.51
CA GLN A 668 7.74 7.58 -33.87
C GLN A 668 8.36 6.35 -34.56
N ASP A 669 9.38 6.54 -35.40
CA ASP A 669 9.99 5.45 -36.16
C ASP A 669 10.96 4.61 -35.31
N ILE A 670 11.75 5.24 -34.42
CA ILE A 670 12.46 4.54 -33.34
C ILE A 670 11.47 3.80 -32.43
N GLY A 671 10.35 4.45 -32.09
CA GLY A 671 9.27 3.88 -31.28
C GLY A 671 8.71 2.58 -31.84
N LYS A 672 8.44 2.55 -33.16
CA LYS A 672 7.99 1.36 -33.89
C LYS A 672 9.07 0.26 -33.95
N LYS A 673 10.31 0.58 -34.33
CA LYS A 673 11.43 -0.39 -34.42
C LYS A 673 11.70 -1.07 -33.07
N LEU A 674 11.49 -0.35 -31.95
CA LEU A 674 11.59 -0.91 -30.60
C LEU A 674 10.30 -1.59 -30.09
N GLY A 675 9.17 -1.47 -30.77
CA GLY A 675 7.89 -1.99 -30.29
C GLY A 675 7.40 -1.32 -28.99
N PHE A 676 7.67 -0.01 -28.82
CA PHE A 676 7.11 0.73 -27.69
C PHE A 676 5.59 0.93 -27.86
N PRO A 677 4.77 0.82 -26.78
CA PRO A 677 3.36 1.19 -26.84
C PRO A 677 3.19 2.65 -27.28
N GLN A 678 2.16 2.93 -28.10
CA GLN A 678 1.90 4.26 -28.65
C GLN A 678 1.79 5.35 -27.58
N LYS A 679 1.34 5.03 -26.35
CA LYS A 679 1.37 5.95 -25.21
C LYS A 679 2.79 6.51 -24.98
N THR A 680 3.78 5.65 -24.78
CA THR A 680 5.22 5.99 -24.64
C THR A 680 5.75 6.87 -25.77
N ILE A 681 5.39 6.55 -27.02
CA ILE A 681 5.81 7.33 -28.19
C ILE A 681 5.24 8.75 -28.12
N SER A 682 3.96 8.87 -27.78
CA SER A 682 3.25 10.13 -27.64
C SER A 682 3.75 10.95 -26.44
N THR A 683 4.07 10.29 -25.33
CA THR A 683 4.72 10.90 -24.16
C THR A 683 6.07 11.49 -24.55
N SER A 684 6.91 10.73 -25.27
CA SER A 684 8.19 11.23 -25.77
C SER A 684 8.04 12.45 -26.69
N GLN A 685 7.02 12.48 -27.56
CA GLN A 685 6.76 13.62 -28.43
C GLN A 685 6.32 14.86 -27.62
N ALA A 686 5.45 14.70 -26.62
CA ALA A 686 5.04 15.79 -25.72
C ALA A 686 6.21 16.33 -24.88
N LEU A 687 7.11 15.47 -24.38
CA LEU A 687 8.33 15.91 -23.68
C LEU A 687 9.25 16.73 -24.61
N TYR A 688 9.40 16.29 -25.87
CA TYR A 688 10.19 17.02 -26.86
C TYR A 688 9.62 18.42 -27.15
N HIS A 689 8.29 18.55 -27.29
CA HIS A 689 7.64 19.86 -27.47
C HIS A 689 7.86 20.77 -26.25
N ARG A 690 7.59 20.28 -25.02
CA ARG A 690 7.83 21.01 -23.76
C ARG A 690 9.30 21.48 -23.65
N PHE A 691 10.27 20.62 -23.96
CA PHE A 691 11.69 20.99 -23.98
C PHE A 691 12.00 22.10 -25.00
N SER A 692 11.44 22.00 -26.21
CA SER A 692 11.62 22.99 -27.29
C SER A 692 10.93 24.35 -27.07
N LEU A 693 10.24 24.54 -25.93
CA LEU A 693 9.80 25.87 -25.50
C LEU A 693 10.96 26.69 -24.93
N TYR A 694 11.83 26.08 -24.13
CA TYR A 694 12.84 26.79 -23.34
C TYR A 694 14.20 26.88 -24.04
N TYR A 695 14.56 25.89 -24.86
CA TYR A 695 15.87 25.84 -25.54
C TYR A 695 15.74 25.93 -27.06
N SER A 696 16.75 26.48 -27.74
CA SER A 696 16.77 26.52 -29.21
C SER A 696 17.23 25.19 -29.80
N THR A 697 16.73 24.90 -31.00
CA THR A 697 17.22 23.81 -31.86
C THR A 697 18.68 24.00 -32.34
N ARG A 698 19.28 25.17 -32.08
CA ARG A 698 20.69 25.47 -32.38
C ARG A 698 21.64 25.01 -31.28
N ASP A 699 21.22 25.09 -30.02
CA ASP A 699 22.07 24.83 -28.85
C ASP A 699 22.21 23.32 -28.58
N TYR A 700 21.20 22.53 -28.97
CA TYR A 700 21.13 21.10 -28.69
C TYR A 700 20.80 20.27 -29.93
N SER A 701 21.54 19.16 -30.09
CA SER A 701 21.29 18.13 -31.10
C SER A 701 19.87 17.55 -30.97
N ALA A 702 18.99 17.93 -31.90
CA ALA A 702 17.59 17.47 -31.92
C ALA A 702 17.45 15.94 -31.93
N GLN A 703 18.41 15.23 -32.51
CA GLN A 703 18.47 13.75 -32.48
C GLN A 703 18.76 13.21 -31.08
N ASP A 704 19.75 13.77 -30.38
CA ASP A 704 20.11 13.29 -29.04
C ASP A 704 19.05 13.68 -28.00
N ILE A 705 18.42 14.85 -28.14
CA ILE A 705 17.24 15.24 -27.34
C ILE A 705 16.05 14.31 -27.63
N SER A 706 15.81 13.93 -28.88
CA SER A 706 14.77 12.94 -29.22
C SER A 706 15.00 11.59 -28.52
N VAL A 707 16.23 11.08 -28.53
CA VAL A 707 16.61 9.84 -27.83
C VAL A 707 16.45 9.98 -26.31
N THR A 708 16.81 11.15 -25.76
CA THR A 708 16.63 11.48 -24.34
C THR A 708 15.14 11.46 -23.96
N CYS A 709 14.28 12.06 -24.78
CA CYS A 709 12.83 12.08 -24.56
C CYS A 709 12.23 10.66 -24.59
N ILE A 710 12.68 9.79 -25.51
CA ILE A 710 12.25 8.38 -25.56
C ILE A 710 12.69 7.64 -24.29
N PHE A 711 13.94 7.83 -23.87
CA PHE A 711 14.49 7.16 -22.69
C PHE A 711 13.75 7.56 -21.41
N VAL A 712 13.51 8.86 -21.20
CA VAL A 712 12.75 9.39 -20.06
C VAL A 712 11.26 8.99 -20.14
N ALA A 713 10.62 9.07 -21.31
CA ALA A 713 9.24 8.60 -21.49
C ALA A 713 9.09 7.10 -21.17
N SER A 714 10.06 6.25 -21.53
CA SER A 714 10.05 4.82 -21.16
C SER A 714 10.16 4.58 -19.65
N LYS A 715 10.69 5.52 -18.88
CA LYS A 715 10.71 5.47 -17.40
C LYS A 715 9.40 5.96 -16.80
N ILE A 716 8.78 6.99 -17.37
CA ILE A 716 7.49 7.54 -16.94
C ILE A 716 6.34 6.54 -17.19
N GLU A 717 6.38 5.83 -18.32
CA GLU A 717 5.33 4.90 -18.76
C GLU A 717 5.55 3.44 -18.31
N GLU A 718 6.51 3.19 -17.40
CA GLU A 718 6.98 1.86 -16.97
C GLU A 718 7.45 0.90 -18.10
N THR A 719 7.63 1.38 -19.34
CA THR A 719 8.02 0.59 -20.51
C THR A 719 9.54 0.48 -20.73
N THR A 720 10.34 0.63 -19.67
CA THR A 720 11.79 0.88 -19.72
C THR A 720 12.59 -0.11 -20.59
N LYS A 721 13.44 0.42 -21.48
CA LYS A 721 14.51 -0.32 -22.19
C LYS A 721 15.89 0.21 -21.82
N LYS A 722 16.97 -0.53 -22.10
CA LYS A 722 18.33 -0.02 -21.87
C LYS A 722 18.66 1.04 -22.92
N LEU A 723 19.44 2.04 -22.53
CA LEU A 723 19.87 3.10 -23.44
C LEU A 723 20.74 2.57 -24.61
N LYS A 724 21.46 1.46 -24.42
CA LYS A 724 22.20 0.78 -25.51
C LYS A 724 21.24 0.24 -26.58
N ASP A 725 20.20 -0.51 -26.17
CA ASP A 725 19.16 -1.04 -27.07
C ASP A 725 18.49 0.08 -27.89
N ILE A 726 18.21 1.23 -27.24
CA ILE A 726 17.64 2.41 -27.91
C ILE A 726 18.63 3.00 -28.93
N LEU A 727 19.92 3.07 -28.60
CA LEU A 727 20.96 3.59 -29.49
C LEU A 727 21.25 2.67 -30.69
N VAL A 728 21.10 1.35 -30.54
CA VAL A 728 21.14 0.39 -31.66
C VAL A 728 19.96 0.62 -32.61
N ALA A 729 18.73 0.77 -32.07
CA ALA A 729 17.56 1.09 -32.89
C ALA A 729 17.74 2.44 -33.63
N VAL A 730 18.28 3.47 -32.96
CA VAL A 730 18.64 4.76 -33.57
C VAL A 730 19.60 4.60 -34.75
N HIS A 731 20.57 3.68 -34.68
CA HIS A 731 21.46 3.40 -35.81
C HIS A 731 20.67 2.81 -36.98
N SER A 732 19.89 1.75 -36.73
CA SER A 732 19.10 1.07 -37.78
C SER A 732 18.05 1.97 -38.46
N VAL A 733 17.48 2.94 -37.74
CA VAL A 733 16.53 3.93 -38.30
C VAL A 733 17.25 5.03 -39.11
N LYS A 734 18.51 5.33 -38.79
CA LYS A 734 19.31 6.35 -39.49
C LYS A 734 20.02 5.80 -40.74
N TYR A 735 20.41 4.53 -40.73
CA TYR A 735 21.16 3.87 -41.79
C TYR A 735 20.54 2.49 -42.12
N PRO A 736 19.41 2.45 -42.84
CA PRO A 736 18.66 1.20 -43.10
C PRO A 736 19.49 0.13 -43.82
N ASP A 737 20.37 0.55 -44.73
CA ASP A 737 21.20 -0.33 -45.56
C ASP A 737 22.52 -0.74 -44.88
N SER A 738 22.71 -0.38 -43.61
CA SER A 738 23.91 -0.74 -42.83
C SER A 738 23.68 -1.97 -41.97
N LYS A 739 24.75 -2.73 -41.69
CA LYS A 739 24.71 -3.86 -40.76
C LYS A 739 24.26 -3.38 -39.37
N GLU A 740 23.35 -4.11 -38.72
CA GLU A 740 22.89 -3.75 -37.37
C GLU A 740 24.07 -3.74 -36.38
N LEU A 741 24.11 -2.69 -35.56
CA LEU A 741 25.26 -2.32 -34.73
C LEU A 741 25.15 -3.00 -33.36
N GLU A 742 26.20 -3.70 -32.93
CA GLU A 742 26.14 -4.50 -31.70
C GLU A 742 26.11 -3.62 -30.44
N PRO A 743 25.39 -4.00 -29.35
CA PRO A 743 25.25 -3.16 -28.15
C PRO A 743 26.58 -2.75 -27.48
N GLU A 744 27.65 -3.50 -27.72
CA GLU A 744 28.99 -3.24 -27.20
C GLU A 744 29.74 -2.18 -28.01
N GLN A 745 29.45 -2.04 -29.30
CA GLN A 745 30.02 -1.04 -30.21
C GLN A 745 29.39 0.36 -30.04
N VAL A 746 28.40 0.51 -29.16
CA VAL A 746 27.71 1.78 -28.88
C VAL A 746 28.59 2.72 -28.05
N SER A 747 28.97 3.86 -28.63
CA SER A 747 29.78 4.92 -28.00
C SER A 747 29.29 5.31 -26.60
N GLU A 748 30.13 5.05 -25.59
CA GLU A 748 29.90 5.42 -24.20
C GLU A 748 29.89 6.95 -23.99
N ASP A 749 30.52 7.74 -24.87
CA ASP A 749 30.46 9.21 -24.81
C ASP A 749 29.08 9.74 -25.19
N ARG A 750 28.47 9.18 -26.25
CA ARG A 750 27.09 9.52 -26.62
C ARG A 750 26.11 9.10 -25.52
N ARG A 751 26.36 7.95 -24.88
CA ARG A 751 25.61 7.49 -23.70
C ARG A 751 25.75 8.48 -22.52
N ARG A 752 26.97 8.90 -22.17
CA ARG A 752 27.23 9.90 -21.12
C ARG A 752 26.51 11.23 -21.41
N LYS A 753 26.57 11.70 -22.66
CA LYS A 753 25.90 12.93 -23.12
C LYS A 753 24.38 12.87 -22.95
N ILE A 754 23.75 11.75 -23.31
CA ILE A 754 22.29 11.54 -23.13
C ILE A 754 21.89 11.47 -21.65
N ILE A 755 22.73 10.93 -20.77
CA ILE A 755 22.48 10.95 -19.31
C ILE A 755 22.55 12.40 -18.76
N GLY A 756 23.44 13.23 -19.29
CA GLY A 756 23.46 14.67 -18.98
C GLY A 756 22.19 15.39 -19.44
N TYR A 757 21.74 15.11 -20.67
CA TYR A 757 20.49 15.65 -21.20
C TYR A 757 19.24 15.13 -20.47
N GLU A 758 19.26 13.90 -19.94
CA GLU A 758 18.17 13.39 -19.09
C GLU A 758 18.00 14.27 -17.85
N LYS A 759 19.09 14.60 -17.14
CA LYS A 759 19.02 15.49 -15.97
C LYS A 759 18.38 16.83 -16.34
N MET A 760 18.87 17.45 -17.41
CA MET A 760 18.42 18.76 -17.89
C MET A 760 16.94 18.74 -18.34
N LEU A 761 16.48 17.64 -18.96
CA LEU A 761 15.08 17.45 -19.31
C LEU A 761 14.19 17.32 -18.07
N LEU A 762 14.62 16.57 -17.04
CA LEU A 762 13.88 16.43 -15.77
C LEU A 762 13.79 17.75 -15.00
N GLU A 763 14.86 18.54 -14.99
CA GLU A 763 14.90 19.90 -14.43
C GLU A 763 13.94 20.84 -15.18
N THR A 764 13.94 20.81 -16.52
CA THR A 764 13.04 21.60 -17.38
C THR A 764 11.57 21.25 -17.19
N LEU A 765 11.27 19.99 -16.88
CA LEU A 765 9.91 19.52 -16.56
C LEU A 765 9.50 19.83 -15.12
N CYS A 766 10.40 20.39 -14.29
CA CYS A 766 10.20 20.61 -12.85
C CYS A 766 9.75 19.34 -12.09
N PHE A 767 10.13 18.15 -12.61
CA PHE A 767 9.64 16.83 -12.19
C PHE A 767 8.11 16.63 -12.25
N ASP A 768 7.37 17.45 -13.01
CA ASP A 768 5.98 17.17 -13.38
C ASP A 768 5.92 16.17 -14.55
N PHE A 769 5.27 15.03 -14.28
CA PHE A 769 5.04 13.96 -15.25
C PHE A 769 3.55 13.72 -15.53
N GLN A 770 2.65 14.64 -15.15
CA GLN A 770 1.20 14.47 -15.30
C GLN A 770 0.69 14.70 -16.75
N LEU A 771 1.19 13.92 -17.70
CA LEU A 771 0.65 13.91 -19.06
C LEU A 771 -0.63 13.05 -19.15
N ARG A 772 -1.62 13.56 -19.89
CA ARG A 772 -2.87 12.85 -20.23
C ARG A 772 -2.96 12.72 -21.75
N HIS A 773 -3.55 11.63 -22.23
CA HIS A 773 -3.65 11.36 -23.67
C HIS A 773 -5.11 11.36 -24.16
N PRO A 774 -5.38 11.83 -25.38
CA PRO A 774 -6.71 11.82 -25.99
C PRO A 774 -7.28 10.41 -26.23
N PHE A 775 -6.42 9.37 -26.30
CA PHE A 775 -6.80 8.01 -26.72
C PHE A 775 -7.99 7.41 -25.97
N GLU A 776 -8.06 7.59 -24.64
CA GLU A 776 -9.22 7.13 -23.86
C GLU A 776 -10.47 7.97 -24.10
N TYR A 777 -10.32 9.28 -24.29
CA TYR A 777 -11.43 10.19 -24.53
C TYR A 777 -12.06 9.93 -25.91
N VAL A 778 -11.26 9.67 -26.95
CA VAL A 778 -11.75 9.26 -28.28
C VAL A 778 -12.68 8.05 -28.18
N ILE A 779 -12.26 7.01 -27.44
CA ILE A 779 -13.06 5.78 -27.27
C ILE A 779 -14.32 6.04 -26.42
N LYS A 780 -14.23 6.85 -25.36
CA LYS A 780 -15.38 7.16 -24.48
C LYS A 780 -16.43 8.03 -25.19
N PHE A 781 -16.00 9.08 -25.88
CA PHE A 781 -16.88 9.99 -26.61
C PHE A 781 -17.56 9.30 -27.80
N ILE A 782 -16.86 8.48 -28.60
CA ILE A 782 -17.49 7.76 -29.71
C ILE A 782 -18.49 6.69 -29.22
N LYS A 783 -18.21 6.00 -28.11
CA LYS A 783 -19.19 5.10 -27.48
C LYS A 783 -20.41 5.85 -26.93
N TRP A 784 -20.23 7.10 -26.48
CA TRP A 784 -21.32 7.96 -26.06
C TRP A 784 -22.17 8.38 -27.27
N ILE A 785 -21.56 8.90 -28.35
CA ILE A 785 -22.29 9.26 -29.59
C ILE A 785 -23.09 8.07 -30.12
N GLN A 786 -22.51 6.86 -30.15
CA GLN A 786 -23.19 5.64 -30.60
C GLN A 786 -24.45 5.29 -29.78
N ALA A 787 -24.55 5.73 -28.52
CA ALA A 787 -25.74 5.51 -27.70
C ALA A 787 -26.93 6.40 -28.11
N PHE A 788 -26.67 7.57 -28.70
CA PHE A 788 -27.68 8.49 -29.22
C PHE A 788 -27.95 8.24 -30.72
N GLN A 789 -26.90 8.02 -31.51
CA GLN A 789 -26.97 7.77 -32.95
C GLN A 789 -26.59 6.32 -33.28
N GLN A 790 -27.54 5.40 -33.13
CA GLN A 790 -27.31 3.96 -33.34
C GLN A 790 -26.95 3.58 -34.80
N SER A 791 -27.27 4.46 -35.77
CA SER A 791 -26.93 4.31 -37.19
C SER A 791 -25.47 4.66 -37.55
N LEU A 792 -24.71 5.22 -36.61
CA LEU A 792 -23.34 5.68 -36.87
C LEU A 792 -22.34 4.51 -36.95
N ASP A 793 -21.49 4.48 -37.99
CA ASP A 793 -20.31 3.60 -38.05
C ASP A 793 -19.22 4.10 -37.09
N SER A 794 -19.45 3.82 -35.81
CA SER A 794 -18.56 4.14 -34.70
C SER A 794 -17.20 3.47 -34.82
N LYS A 795 -17.09 2.37 -35.59
CA LYS A 795 -15.86 1.59 -35.77
C LYS A 795 -14.91 2.25 -36.77
N ARG A 796 -15.42 2.72 -37.91
CA ARG A 796 -14.67 3.52 -38.89
C ARG A 796 -14.32 4.90 -38.34
N LEU A 797 -15.26 5.54 -37.64
CA LEU A 797 -15.02 6.81 -36.95
C LEU A 797 -13.92 6.68 -35.88
N ALA A 798 -13.99 5.67 -35.00
CA ALA A 798 -12.99 5.47 -33.96
C ALA A 798 -11.59 5.15 -34.53
N LYS A 799 -11.51 4.35 -35.60
CA LYS A 799 -10.23 4.08 -36.27
C LYS A 799 -9.60 5.36 -36.82
N LYS A 800 -10.38 6.23 -37.48
CA LYS A 800 -9.90 7.50 -38.04
C LYS A 800 -9.55 8.52 -36.94
N ALA A 801 -10.44 8.72 -35.96
CA ALA A 801 -10.22 9.64 -34.85
C ALA A 801 -9.01 9.26 -33.98
N TYR A 802 -8.77 7.96 -33.76
CA TYR A 802 -7.57 7.49 -33.06
C TYR A 802 -6.28 7.76 -33.84
N GLN A 803 -6.30 7.65 -35.17
CA GLN A 803 -5.15 8.02 -36.01
C GLN A 803 -4.85 9.52 -35.94
N LEU A 804 -5.87 10.37 -36.05
CA LEU A 804 -5.73 11.83 -35.87
C LEU A 804 -5.21 12.17 -34.46
N ALA A 805 -5.70 11.49 -33.43
CA ALA A 805 -5.25 11.68 -32.05
C ALA A 805 -3.79 11.26 -31.83
N VAL A 806 -3.29 10.25 -32.56
CA VAL A 806 -1.87 9.89 -32.59
C VAL A 806 -1.04 10.96 -33.30
N ASP A 807 -1.51 11.43 -34.45
CA ASP A 807 -0.78 12.44 -35.24
C ASP A 807 -0.80 13.83 -34.58
N SER A 808 -1.77 14.13 -33.71
CA SER A 808 -1.81 15.37 -32.92
C SER A 808 -0.53 15.62 -32.11
N PHE A 809 0.14 14.58 -31.62
CA PHE A 809 1.43 14.71 -30.89
C PHE A 809 2.62 15.10 -31.79
N LYS A 810 2.46 15.15 -33.12
CA LYS A 810 3.44 15.75 -34.04
C LYS A 810 3.32 17.28 -34.09
N THR A 811 2.28 17.85 -33.47
CA THR A 811 2.00 19.28 -33.34
C THR A 811 2.13 19.73 -31.88
N ILE A 812 2.07 21.05 -31.64
CA ILE A 812 2.19 21.64 -30.30
C ILE A 812 0.90 21.50 -29.45
N LEU A 813 -0.22 21.04 -30.03
CA LEU A 813 -1.53 20.91 -29.38
C LEU A 813 -1.50 20.27 -27.98
N CYS A 814 -0.64 19.27 -27.76
CA CYS A 814 -0.47 18.60 -26.46
C CYS A 814 0.09 19.50 -25.32
N VAL A 815 0.47 20.73 -25.65
CA VAL A 815 0.98 21.78 -24.75
C VAL A 815 0.02 22.99 -24.66
N GLU A 816 -0.88 23.15 -25.64
CA GLU A 816 -1.90 24.21 -25.71
C GLU A 816 -3.26 23.77 -25.15
N TYR A 817 -3.69 22.53 -25.41
CA TYR A 817 -5.06 22.08 -25.16
C TYR A 817 -5.13 20.82 -24.28
N PRO A 818 -6.17 20.70 -23.44
CA PRO A 818 -6.37 19.51 -22.62
C PRO A 818 -6.78 18.30 -23.45
N ALA A 819 -6.40 17.11 -22.97
CA ALA A 819 -6.52 15.85 -23.71
C ALA A 819 -7.95 15.47 -24.13
N HIS A 820 -8.98 15.99 -23.45
CA HIS A 820 -10.37 15.75 -23.84
C HIS A 820 -10.79 16.65 -25.03
N THR A 821 -10.35 17.91 -25.05
CA THR A 821 -10.56 18.84 -26.18
C THR A 821 -9.81 18.39 -27.43
N ILE A 822 -8.57 17.92 -27.29
CA ILE A 822 -7.84 17.29 -28.41
C ILE A 822 -8.62 16.09 -28.96
N ALA A 823 -9.22 15.26 -28.10
CA ALA A 823 -10.02 14.13 -28.55
C ALA A 823 -11.31 14.57 -29.28
N ALA A 824 -12.00 15.61 -28.79
CA ALA A 824 -13.18 16.17 -29.45
C ALA A 824 -12.86 16.70 -30.86
N GLY A 825 -11.80 17.51 -31.01
CA GLY A 825 -11.32 17.98 -32.32
C GLY A 825 -10.90 16.83 -33.26
N CYS A 826 -10.28 15.77 -32.73
CA CYS A 826 -9.97 14.57 -33.51
C CYS A 826 -11.23 13.80 -33.98
N ILE A 827 -12.31 13.76 -33.20
CA ILE A 827 -13.58 13.13 -33.61
C ILE A 827 -14.29 13.98 -34.67
N TYR A 828 -14.35 15.29 -34.45
CA TYR A 828 -14.96 16.26 -35.36
C TYR A 828 -14.28 16.23 -36.74
N LEU A 829 -12.95 16.31 -36.77
CA LEU A 829 -12.16 16.21 -38.00
C LEU A 829 -12.28 14.82 -38.66
N ALA A 830 -12.33 13.73 -37.87
CA ALA A 830 -12.58 12.39 -38.42
C ALA A 830 -13.95 12.27 -39.09
N SER A 831 -14.98 12.86 -38.49
CA SER A 831 -16.34 12.85 -39.03
C SER A 831 -16.41 13.56 -40.39
N ARG A 832 -15.80 14.76 -40.50
CA ARG A 832 -15.73 15.51 -41.77
C ARG A 832 -14.88 14.82 -42.84
N LEU A 833 -13.71 14.29 -42.47
CA LEU A 833 -12.87 13.52 -43.39
C LEU A 833 -13.54 12.23 -43.88
N LEU A 834 -14.49 11.66 -43.13
CA LEU A 834 -15.28 10.52 -43.59
C LEU A 834 -16.47 10.96 -44.46
N LYS A 835 -17.16 12.05 -44.13
CA LYS A 835 -18.26 12.64 -44.94
C LYS A 835 -17.80 13.13 -46.32
N GLU A 836 -16.60 13.70 -46.45
CA GLU A 836 -15.99 14.08 -47.74
C GLU A 836 -15.52 12.85 -48.56
N GLN A 837 -15.10 11.77 -47.90
CA GLN A 837 -14.63 10.53 -48.56
C GLN A 837 -15.78 9.57 -48.92
N ASP A 838 -16.95 9.74 -48.31
CA ASP A 838 -18.09 8.84 -48.41
C ASP A 838 -19.37 9.61 -48.06
N ALA A 839 -20.09 10.09 -49.08
CA ALA A 839 -21.31 10.89 -48.89
C ALA A 839 -22.46 10.12 -48.22
N THR A 840 -22.35 8.78 -48.07
CA THR A 840 -23.33 7.98 -47.31
C THR A 840 -23.03 7.95 -45.81
N PHE A 841 -21.84 8.37 -45.39
CA PHE A 841 -21.43 8.40 -43.99
C PHE A 841 -22.19 9.50 -43.23
N GLN A 842 -23.12 9.08 -42.37
CA GLN A 842 -23.77 9.98 -41.42
C GLN A 842 -22.72 10.55 -40.46
N GLY A 843 -22.49 11.86 -40.53
CA GLY A 843 -21.60 12.58 -39.64
C GLY A 843 -22.19 12.77 -38.24
N LEU A 844 -21.48 13.55 -37.42
CA LEU A 844 -22.04 14.13 -36.19
C LEU A 844 -23.27 14.99 -36.53
N PRO A 845 -24.29 15.07 -35.66
CA PRO A 845 -25.44 15.94 -35.89
C PRO A 845 -25.01 17.41 -35.95
N GLU A 846 -25.49 18.14 -36.95
CA GLU A 846 -25.19 19.57 -37.16
C GLU A 846 -26.19 20.49 -36.41
N SER A 847 -27.22 19.90 -35.78
CA SER A 847 -28.33 20.60 -35.10
C SER A 847 -28.37 20.45 -33.57
N GLU A 848 -27.47 19.66 -32.97
CA GLU A 848 -27.37 19.46 -31.51
C GLU A 848 -26.01 19.93 -30.99
N PRO A 849 -25.94 20.57 -29.79
CA PRO A 849 -24.69 21.09 -29.22
C PRO A 849 -23.84 19.98 -28.58
N TRP A 850 -23.39 19.01 -29.38
CA TRP A 850 -22.59 17.86 -28.94
C TRP A 850 -21.22 18.26 -28.34
N ASP A 851 -20.72 19.47 -28.65
CA ASP A 851 -19.49 20.05 -28.13
C ASP A 851 -19.55 20.31 -26.61
N GLN A 852 -20.70 20.83 -26.14
CA GLN A 852 -20.93 21.12 -24.71
C GLN A 852 -20.80 19.85 -23.86
N TYR A 853 -21.32 18.71 -24.34
CA TYR A 853 -21.21 17.42 -23.66
C TYR A 853 -19.77 16.89 -23.56
N PHE A 854 -18.87 17.34 -24.44
CA PHE A 854 -17.44 17.05 -24.38
C PHE A 854 -16.65 18.04 -23.52
N LEU A 855 -17.31 18.97 -22.83
CA LEU A 855 -16.71 19.97 -21.94
C LEU A 855 -15.56 20.74 -22.59
N SER A 856 -15.78 21.17 -23.84
CA SER A 856 -14.83 21.91 -24.68
C SER A 856 -15.58 22.96 -25.49
N ARG A 857 -14.98 24.10 -25.81
CA ARG A 857 -15.61 25.09 -26.71
C ARG A 857 -15.45 24.66 -28.16
N MET A 858 -16.42 24.99 -29.00
CA MET A 858 -16.32 24.75 -30.44
C MET A 858 -15.11 25.48 -31.09
N GLU A 859 -14.74 26.67 -30.60
CA GLU A 859 -13.52 27.38 -31.01
C GLU A 859 -12.24 26.53 -30.80
N ASP A 860 -12.10 25.89 -29.63
CA ASP A 860 -10.93 25.06 -29.31
C ASP A 860 -10.92 23.77 -30.16
N ILE A 861 -12.10 23.20 -30.42
CA ILE A 861 -12.31 21.99 -31.24
C ILE A 861 -11.93 22.26 -32.71
N GLU A 862 -12.31 23.43 -33.23
CA GLU A 862 -11.99 23.88 -34.59
C GLU A 862 -10.50 24.18 -34.74
N ASP A 863 -9.86 24.85 -33.77
CA ASP A 863 -8.42 25.11 -33.83
C ASP A 863 -7.58 23.82 -33.78
N VAL A 864 -7.95 22.87 -32.91
CA VAL A 864 -7.38 21.50 -32.91
C VAL A 864 -7.51 20.86 -34.29
N ALA A 865 -8.67 20.97 -34.94
CA ALA A 865 -8.89 20.42 -36.27
C ALA A 865 -8.05 21.13 -37.34
N GLN A 866 -7.93 22.46 -37.30
CA GLN A 866 -7.13 23.25 -38.23
C GLN A 866 -5.62 22.95 -38.10
N GLN A 867 -5.07 22.88 -36.89
CA GLN A 867 -3.65 22.53 -36.69
C GLN A 867 -3.31 21.11 -37.16
N ILE A 868 -4.24 20.15 -37.02
CA ILE A 868 -4.06 18.80 -37.55
C ILE A 868 -4.19 18.78 -39.09
N LEU A 869 -5.10 19.58 -39.68
CA LEU A 869 -5.17 19.77 -41.13
C LEU A 869 -3.88 20.35 -41.70
N ASP A 870 -3.29 21.37 -41.05
CA ASP A 870 -2.03 21.97 -41.49
C ASP A 870 -0.85 20.99 -41.44
N LEU A 871 -0.81 20.09 -40.45
CA LEU A 871 0.15 18.97 -40.42
C LEU A 871 0.01 18.09 -41.67
N TYR A 872 -1.21 17.73 -42.09
CA TYR A 872 -1.43 16.92 -43.29
C TYR A 872 -1.13 17.69 -44.59
N ILE A 873 -1.54 18.96 -44.68
CA ILE A 873 -1.24 19.83 -45.83
C ILE A 873 0.28 19.95 -46.02
N PHE A 874 1.01 20.27 -44.95
CA PHE A 874 2.47 20.37 -44.95
C PHE A 874 3.16 19.04 -45.30
N THR A 875 2.70 17.94 -44.71
CA THR A 875 3.27 16.61 -44.95
C THR A 875 3.03 16.14 -46.39
N ASN A 876 1.83 16.32 -46.93
CA ASN A 876 1.44 15.81 -48.25
C ASN A 876 2.01 16.66 -49.40
N ASN A 877 2.17 17.98 -49.20
CA ASN A 877 2.94 18.84 -50.10
C ASN A 877 4.39 18.33 -50.29
N SER A 878 4.98 17.78 -49.22
CA SER A 878 6.33 17.20 -49.26
C SER A 878 6.42 15.86 -50.00
N SER A 879 5.29 15.20 -50.30
CA SER A 879 5.22 13.87 -50.92
C SER A 879 4.41 13.80 -52.22
N ARG A 880 3.98 14.95 -52.78
CA ARG A 880 3.17 15.04 -54.02
C ARG A 880 1.87 14.22 -53.99
N ILE A 881 1.24 14.09 -52.82
CA ILE A 881 -0.09 13.45 -52.67
C ILE A 881 -1.16 14.54 -52.80
N ASP A 882 -2.34 14.22 -53.36
CA ASP A 882 -3.42 15.21 -53.48
C ASP A 882 -3.86 15.76 -52.12
N VAL A 883 -3.79 17.09 -52.01
CA VAL A 883 -4.09 17.87 -50.81
C VAL A 883 -5.51 18.47 -50.87
N SER A 884 -6.21 18.39 -52.01
CA SER A 884 -7.49 19.06 -52.27
C SER A 884 -8.52 18.86 -51.15
N GLN A 885 -8.72 17.62 -50.72
CA GLN A 885 -9.65 17.24 -49.64
C GLN A 885 -9.39 17.98 -48.31
N TYR A 886 -8.13 18.18 -47.94
CA TYR A 886 -7.74 18.83 -46.69
C TYR A 886 -7.93 20.34 -46.78
N THR A 887 -7.59 20.93 -47.93
CA THR A 887 -7.75 22.36 -48.20
C THR A 887 -9.23 22.77 -48.21
N LYS A 888 -10.10 22.00 -48.88
CA LYS A 888 -11.56 22.23 -48.86
C LYS A 888 -12.13 22.26 -47.43
N ILE A 889 -11.81 21.23 -46.63
CA ILE A 889 -12.32 21.13 -45.26
C ILE A 889 -11.79 22.27 -44.39
N LYS A 890 -10.54 22.74 -44.60
CA LYS A 890 -10.00 23.91 -43.89
C LYS A 890 -10.75 25.20 -44.25
N ILE A 891 -11.09 25.41 -45.53
CA ILE A 891 -11.87 26.58 -45.97
C ILE A 891 -13.25 26.56 -45.31
N ALA A 892 -13.98 25.44 -45.38
CA ALA A 892 -15.31 25.31 -44.78
C ALA A 892 -15.31 25.45 -43.24
N LEU A 893 -14.22 25.10 -42.56
CA LEU A 893 -14.05 25.37 -41.12
C LEU A 893 -13.83 26.86 -40.82
N ASN A 894 -13.05 27.57 -41.65
CA ASN A 894 -12.82 29.00 -41.49
C ASN A 894 -14.11 29.81 -41.72
N GLU A 895 -14.88 29.49 -42.75
CA GLU A 895 -16.16 30.14 -43.06
C GLU A 895 -17.17 29.96 -41.92
N GLN A 896 -17.24 28.76 -41.32
CA GLN A 896 -18.13 28.50 -40.19
C GLN A 896 -17.70 29.20 -38.90
N ALA A 897 -16.40 29.27 -38.61
CA ALA A 897 -15.88 30.04 -37.49
C ALA A 897 -16.16 31.55 -37.65
N GLN A 898 -16.06 32.08 -38.87
CA GLN A 898 -16.44 33.48 -39.18
C GLN A 898 -17.95 33.71 -38.99
N ASN A 899 -18.80 32.78 -39.46
CA ASN A 899 -20.25 32.88 -39.34
C ASN A 899 -20.79 32.75 -37.91
N ARG A 900 -20.08 32.05 -37.00
CA ARG A 900 -20.47 31.98 -35.58
C ARG A 900 -20.20 33.28 -34.82
N GLY A 901 -19.11 33.99 -35.16
CA GLY A 901 -18.57 35.05 -34.34
C GLY A 901 -17.90 34.55 -33.05
N PRO A 902 -17.44 35.47 -32.17
CA PRO A 902 -16.74 35.13 -30.92
C PRO A 902 -17.69 34.58 -29.85
N ASP A 903 -17.22 33.61 -29.06
CA ASP A 903 -17.96 32.99 -27.95
C ASP A 903 -18.54 34.01 -26.94
N PRO A 904 -19.88 34.12 -26.78
CA PRO A 904 -20.50 35.04 -25.82
C PRO A 904 -20.29 34.65 -24.35
N ILE A 905 -19.76 33.46 -24.06
CA ILE A 905 -19.45 32.95 -22.70
C ILE A 905 -17.91 32.89 -22.48
N MET A 906 -17.14 33.67 -23.25
CA MET A 906 -15.70 33.82 -23.05
C MET A 906 -15.38 34.45 -21.68
N ASP A 907 -14.55 33.78 -20.87
CA ASP A 907 -14.22 34.24 -19.52
C ASP A 907 -13.35 35.52 -19.50
N ASP A 908 -13.46 36.33 -18.44
CA ASP A 908 -12.79 37.64 -18.31
C ASP A 908 -11.27 37.57 -18.53
N VAL A 909 -10.68 36.41 -18.18
CA VAL A 909 -9.24 36.13 -18.33
C VAL A 909 -8.88 36.00 -19.81
N THR A 910 -9.62 35.20 -20.57
CA THR A 910 -9.43 35.07 -22.03
C THR A 910 -9.74 36.40 -22.75
N GLN A 911 -10.80 37.11 -22.34
CA GLN A 911 -11.12 38.45 -22.88
C GLN A 911 -10.03 39.49 -22.61
N GLN A 912 -9.31 39.41 -21.49
CA GLN A 912 -8.20 40.30 -21.17
C GLN A 912 -6.92 39.94 -21.91
N GLU A 913 -6.64 38.65 -22.15
CA GLU A 913 -5.48 38.21 -22.95
C GLU A 913 -5.57 38.62 -24.42
N LEU A 914 -6.77 38.55 -25.01
CA LEU A 914 -7.02 38.86 -26.42
C LEU A 914 -7.01 40.36 -26.73
N LYS A 915 -7.13 41.23 -25.73
CA LYS A 915 -7.03 42.68 -25.93
C LYS A 915 -5.58 43.08 -26.22
N PRO A 916 -5.31 43.86 -27.30
CA PRO A 916 -3.99 44.43 -27.52
C PRO A 916 -3.65 45.37 -26.37
N ARG A 917 -2.53 45.12 -25.70
CA ARG A 917 -1.99 45.94 -24.62
C ARG A 917 -0.55 46.34 -24.94
N VAL A 918 -0.21 47.58 -24.58
CA VAL A 918 1.14 48.16 -24.62
C VAL A 918 2.09 47.31 -23.75
N PRO A 919 3.37 47.12 -24.14
CA PRO A 919 4.25 46.11 -23.53
C PRO A 919 4.88 46.58 -22.20
N ASP A 920 4.06 46.80 -21.18
CA ASP A 920 4.50 47.14 -19.82
C ASP A 920 4.89 45.87 -19.04
N TRP A 921 5.99 45.22 -19.45
CA TRP A 921 6.62 44.10 -18.72
C TRP A 921 8.14 44.27 -18.69
N GLU A 922 8.65 44.88 -17.61
CA GLU A 922 10.09 44.88 -17.32
C GLU A 922 10.56 43.53 -16.74
N PHE A 923 11.83 43.19 -16.96
CA PHE A 923 12.36 41.84 -16.72
C PHE A 923 13.42 41.86 -15.62
N ASP A 924 13.02 41.62 -14.37
CA ASP A 924 13.82 41.71 -13.12
C ASP A 924 15.00 40.70 -12.98
N GLY A 925 15.57 40.22 -14.09
CA GLY A 925 16.78 39.38 -14.11
C GLY A 925 16.62 37.94 -13.60
N SER A 926 15.46 37.57 -13.03
CA SER A 926 15.10 36.17 -12.71
C SER A 926 15.11 35.27 -13.95
N SER A 927 15.37 33.97 -13.81
CA SER A 927 15.48 33.12 -14.99
C SER A 927 14.12 32.89 -15.67
N PRO A 928 14.08 32.63 -17.00
CA PRO A 928 12.84 32.30 -17.70
C PRO A 928 12.09 31.06 -17.16
N LEU A 929 12.74 30.22 -16.35
CA LEU A 929 12.13 29.05 -15.70
C LEU A 929 11.38 29.45 -14.41
N ASP A 930 11.84 30.48 -13.71
CA ASP A 930 11.25 30.93 -12.44
C ASP A 930 9.92 31.67 -12.68
N VAL A 931 9.91 32.56 -13.68
CA VAL A 931 8.75 33.40 -14.04
C VAL A 931 7.58 32.56 -14.58
N VAL A 932 7.86 31.45 -15.26
CA VAL A 932 6.82 30.60 -15.88
C VAL A 932 6.14 29.68 -14.85
N ASN A 933 6.83 29.30 -13.77
CA ASN A 933 6.28 28.42 -12.75
C ASN A 933 5.23 29.08 -11.85
N THR A 934 5.14 30.42 -11.82
CA THR A 934 4.12 31.15 -11.05
C THR A 934 2.82 31.40 -11.84
N ASN A 935 2.90 31.54 -13.17
CA ASN A 935 1.83 32.09 -14.01
C ASN A 935 1.31 31.12 -15.10
N GLN A 936 1.18 29.83 -14.78
CA GLN A 936 0.56 28.84 -15.69
C GLN A 936 -0.95 29.10 -15.80
N HIS A 937 -1.45 29.29 -17.03
CA HIS A 937 -2.85 29.67 -17.24
C HIS A 937 -3.83 28.59 -16.76
N THR A 938 -4.97 29.05 -16.26
CA THR A 938 -6.04 28.20 -15.72
C THR A 938 -7.29 28.40 -16.54
N VAL A 939 -7.44 27.65 -17.63
CA VAL A 939 -8.62 27.73 -18.51
C VAL A 939 -9.88 27.40 -17.70
N SER A 940 -10.86 28.31 -17.73
CA SER A 940 -12.19 28.07 -17.15
C SER A 940 -13.18 27.76 -18.27
N TYR A 941 -13.66 26.53 -18.33
CA TYR A 941 -14.86 26.24 -19.12
C TYR A 941 -16.09 26.56 -18.28
N HIS A 942 -17.00 27.36 -18.84
CA HIS A 942 -18.32 27.69 -18.29
C HIS A 942 -19.39 27.13 -19.24
N PHE A 943 -20.31 26.32 -18.71
CA PHE A 943 -21.45 25.81 -19.47
C PHE A 943 -22.75 26.23 -18.79
N SER A 944 -23.64 26.89 -19.54
CA SER A 944 -25.02 27.18 -19.16
C SER A 944 -25.95 26.30 -19.99
N THR A 945 -26.76 25.45 -19.35
CA THR A 945 -27.85 24.77 -20.04
C THR A 945 -29.03 25.73 -20.23
N SER A 946 -29.27 26.10 -21.49
CA SER A 946 -30.50 26.76 -21.97
C SER A 946 -31.54 25.70 -22.33
#